data_AF-A0A7K7W7J7-F1
#
_entry.id   AF-A0A7K7W7J7-F1
#
_cell.length_a   1.000
_cell.length_b   1.000
_cell.length_c   1.000
_cell.angle_alpha   90.00
_cell.angle_beta   90.00
_cell.angle_gamma   90.00
#
_symmetry.space_group_name_H-M   'P 1'
#
loop_
_entity.id
_entity.type
_entity.pdbx_description
1 polymer ?
#
loop_
_entity_poly.entity_id
_entity_poly.type
_entity_poly.pdbx_seq_one_letter_code
_entity_poly.pdbx_strand_id
1 'polypeptide(L)'
;MRAWKAVAGTLVLSGADVAVTTLLYAHGRGGRALLEDLRHFNIFNSLLDVWGGCLYRGCVLLGAAIGVATNTAYGPRRLRASRAFIAIVCLLMGIYMLVKLLLYAEVRRTIRDPWFWGLFAWTYVALAATLGLWQLLASVTSSREALGSESRAEESCEGGSARQKREEAAGPTIHKLLAYTKPDAFLLGVASFFLLVAALGETFLPYYTGVAIDGIVVQKSMDRFSTAVLVMSLLAIGSSFAAGVRGGVFTLIFARLNLRLRNCLFRSLVAQEMSFFDENRTGDVISRLTSDTTIVSDLVSQNINIFLRNVVKATGVIVFMFSLSWKLSLVTFMGFPIIMLVSEVYGKYYQKLSKDVQSALAKANNTAEETISAMKTVRSFANEEAEADVYWQKLQQVYKLNKKEALAYTYYVWSSGLTLLVVQVSILYYGGHLVISGQMTSGNLISFIIYEFVLGDCMESVGSVYSGLMQGVGAAEKVFEFIDRQPMMVNDGSLAPDHVDGQVEFRNVTFSYRTRSSTQVLQNVSFTLRPGQVTALVGPSGSGKSSCVNILENFYPLQDGQVLLDGRPIATYDHKYLHSVISLVSQEPVLFARSIADNISYGLTSASFESVVQAAQKANAHSFITELQDGYHTGFCFRSDSFLSPAPTEAGEKGAQLSGGQKQRVAIARALIRNPPILILDEATSALDADSEHAIQQAIYGDLQNHTVLVIAHRLSTVERAHNIVVLDKGRVVQQGSHKELMEEGGLYCKLVQRQILGLEAGGADGHQPAARADARKTPVRLEEEFRIDRALASDDYNASAPK
;
A
#
# COMPACT_ATOMS: atom_id res chain seq x y z
N MET A 1 29.36 -8.78 -19.16
CA MET A 1 30.17 -8.42 -20.35
C MET A 1 31.65 -8.67 -20.01
N ARG A 2 32.46 -9.31 -20.86
CA ARG A 2 33.91 -9.49 -20.59
C ARG A 2 34.58 -8.11 -20.55
N ALA A 3 35.32 -7.79 -19.47
CA ALA A 3 35.94 -6.48 -19.23
C ALA A 3 36.71 -5.92 -20.44
N TRP A 4 37.41 -6.79 -21.17
CA TRP A 4 38.18 -6.39 -22.34
C TRP A 4 37.33 -5.87 -23.50
N LYS A 5 36.10 -6.39 -23.71
CA LYS A 5 35.18 -5.89 -24.74
C LYS A 5 34.68 -4.48 -24.41
N ALA A 6 34.41 -4.21 -23.13
CA ALA A 6 34.00 -2.90 -22.65
C ALA A 6 35.11 -1.86 -22.78
N VAL A 7 36.34 -2.22 -22.41
CA VAL A 7 37.54 -1.37 -22.56
C VAL A 7 37.83 -1.09 -24.03
N ALA A 8 37.86 -2.12 -24.88
CA ALA A 8 38.11 -1.97 -26.31
C ALA A 8 37.03 -1.10 -26.99
N GLY A 9 35.75 -1.34 -26.69
CA GLY A 9 34.64 -0.52 -27.20
C GLY A 9 34.74 0.95 -26.78
N THR A 10 35.12 1.22 -25.52
CA THR A 10 35.30 2.59 -25.02
C THR A 10 36.46 3.31 -25.69
N LEU A 11 37.58 2.63 -25.94
CA LEU A 11 38.74 3.20 -26.63
C LEU A 11 38.43 3.52 -28.09
N VAL A 12 37.73 2.63 -28.80
CA VAL A 12 37.33 2.84 -30.20
C VAL A 12 36.39 4.04 -30.32
N LEU A 13 35.37 4.12 -29.46
CA LEU A 13 34.40 5.22 -29.48
C LEU A 13 35.01 6.56 -29.05
N SER A 14 35.95 6.56 -28.09
CA SER A 14 36.73 7.76 -27.72
C SER A 14 37.62 8.24 -28.88
N GLY A 15 38.29 7.33 -29.58
CA GLY A 15 39.07 7.65 -30.78
C GLY A 15 38.20 8.22 -31.92
N ALA A 16 37.01 7.66 -32.12
CA ALA A 16 36.04 8.16 -33.09
C ALA A 16 35.56 9.58 -32.73
N ASP A 17 35.30 9.87 -31.46
CA ASP A 17 34.93 11.20 -30.98
C ASP A 17 36.01 12.26 -31.31
N VAL A 18 37.28 11.97 -31.02
CA VAL A 18 38.40 12.85 -31.35
C VAL A 18 38.55 13.04 -32.85
N ALA A 19 38.43 11.98 -33.64
CA ALA A 19 38.54 12.06 -35.10
C ALA A 19 37.43 12.91 -35.72
N VAL A 20 36.16 12.66 -35.38
CA VAL A 20 35.00 13.39 -35.91
C VAL A 20 35.04 14.86 -35.48
N THR A 21 35.33 15.14 -34.20
CA THR A 21 35.44 16.52 -33.71
C THR A 21 36.58 17.27 -34.41
N THR A 22 37.70 16.61 -34.67
CA THR A 22 38.84 17.21 -35.38
C THR A 22 38.54 17.47 -36.85
N LEU A 23 37.81 16.58 -37.53
CA LEU A 23 37.38 16.77 -38.92
C LEU A 23 36.40 17.94 -39.06
N LEU A 24 35.40 18.01 -38.17
CA LEU A 24 34.42 19.11 -38.12
C LEU A 24 35.09 20.44 -37.79
N TYR A 25 36.04 20.45 -36.86
CA TYR A 25 36.84 21.64 -36.53
C TYR A 25 37.72 22.08 -37.71
N ALA A 26 38.41 21.15 -38.38
CA ALA A 26 39.30 21.46 -39.50
C ALA A 26 38.54 22.04 -40.70
N HIS A 27 37.34 21.54 -41.01
CA HIS A 27 36.50 22.07 -42.09
C HIS A 27 35.87 23.42 -41.73
N GLY A 28 35.45 23.62 -40.47
CA GLY A 28 34.93 24.91 -40.00
C GLY A 28 35.97 26.04 -39.92
N ARG A 29 37.26 25.72 -40.03
CA ARG A 29 38.38 26.67 -39.90
C ARG A 29 38.67 27.48 -41.16
N GLY A 30 38.11 27.10 -42.31
CA GLY A 30 38.29 27.83 -43.58
C GLY A 30 39.76 27.99 -44.02
N GLY A 31 40.63 27.02 -43.71
CA GLY A 31 42.02 26.97 -44.19
C GLY A 31 43.10 27.68 -43.35
N ARG A 32 42.78 28.26 -42.18
CA ARG A 32 43.81 28.85 -41.27
C ARG A 32 44.70 27.76 -40.64
N ALA A 33 45.96 28.03 -40.33
CA ALA A 33 46.88 27.04 -39.74
C ALA A 33 46.70 26.91 -38.22
N LEU A 34 46.69 25.69 -37.63
CA LEU A 34 46.37 25.42 -36.20
C LEU A 34 47.04 26.39 -35.22
N LEU A 35 48.32 26.67 -35.46
CA LEU A 35 49.17 27.60 -34.72
C LEU A 35 48.62 29.04 -34.65
N GLU A 36 47.92 29.51 -35.68
CA GLU A 36 47.38 30.88 -35.77
C GLU A 36 46.16 31.09 -34.86
N ASP A 37 45.24 30.12 -34.78
CA ASP A 37 44.10 30.18 -33.84
C ASP A 37 44.55 30.01 -32.38
N LEU A 38 45.66 29.32 -32.13
CA LEU A 38 46.29 29.25 -30.81
C LEU A 38 46.89 30.60 -30.42
N ARG A 39 47.55 31.29 -31.37
CA ARG A 39 48.22 32.57 -31.13
C ARG A 39 47.25 33.75 -30.97
N HIS A 40 46.10 33.69 -31.64
CA HIS A 40 45.05 34.72 -31.59
C HIS A 40 43.75 34.17 -30.98
N PHE A 41 43.86 33.36 -29.93
CA PHE A 41 42.69 32.77 -29.29
C PHE A 41 41.79 33.86 -28.70
N ASN A 42 40.54 33.87 -29.15
CA ASN A 42 39.50 34.73 -28.60
C ASN A 42 38.25 33.88 -28.33
N ILE A 43 37.81 33.87 -27.08
CA ILE A 43 36.63 33.11 -26.61
C ILE A 43 35.37 33.50 -27.39
N PHE A 44 35.27 34.71 -27.92
CA PHE A 44 34.06 35.14 -28.63
C PHE A 44 33.98 34.60 -30.07
N ASN A 45 35.11 34.26 -30.71
CA ASN A 45 35.18 33.96 -32.15
C ASN A 45 35.84 32.62 -32.52
N SER A 46 36.62 32.02 -31.63
CA SER A 46 37.34 30.77 -31.88
C SER A 46 36.52 29.55 -31.48
N LEU A 47 36.64 28.43 -32.21
CA LEU A 47 36.06 27.12 -31.85
C LEU A 47 37.09 26.17 -31.21
N LEU A 48 38.31 26.67 -30.96
CA LEU A 48 39.43 25.90 -30.41
C LEU A 48 39.13 25.30 -29.03
N ASP A 49 38.38 26.02 -28.20
CA ASP A 49 37.98 25.59 -26.85
C ASP A 49 36.97 24.42 -26.89
N VAL A 50 36.04 24.44 -27.84
CA VAL A 50 35.12 23.32 -28.11
C VAL A 50 35.90 22.06 -28.52
N TRP A 51 36.91 22.22 -29.38
CA TRP A 51 37.81 21.13 -29.77
C TRP A 51 38.65 20.63 -28.58
N GLY A 52 39.18 21.53 -27.74
CA GLY A 52 39.91 21.18 -26.51
C GLY A 52 39.06 20.39 -25.51
N GLY A 53 37.74 20.65 -25.45
CA GLY A 53 36.80 19.89 -24.65
C GLY A 53 36.73 18.39 -25.02
N CYS A 54 36.87 18.06 -26.30
CA CYS A 54 36.93 16.67 -26.75
C CYS A 54 38.20 15.96 -26.26
N LEU A 55 39.35 16.63 -26.27
CA LEU A 55 40.60 16.06 -25.73
C LEU A 55 40.48 15.77 -24.24
N TYR A 56 39.93 16.70 -23.46
CA TYR A 56 39.70 16.49 -22.03
C TYR A 56 38.81 15.26 -21.79
N ARG A 57 37.71 15.14 -22.53
CA ARG A 57 36.77 14.03 -22.44
C ARG A 57 37.40 12.70 -22.85
N GLY A 58 38.22 12.69 -23.90
CA GLY A 58 39.01 11.56 -24.34
C GLY A 58 40.00 11.09 -23.26
N CYS A 59 40.70 12.03 -22.60
CA CYS A 59 41.61 11.72 -21.49
C CYS A 59 40.89 11.11 -20.28
N VAL A 60 39.72 11.64 -19.92
CA VAL A 60 38.90 11.12 -18.81
C VAL A 60 38.42 9.70 -19.08
N LEU A 61 37.94 9.41 -20.30
CA LEU A 61 37.55 8.06 -20.71
C LEU A 61 38.74 7.10 -20.81
N LEU A 62 39.90 7.57 -21.29
CA LEU A 62 41.13 6.79 -21.35
C LEU A 62 41.60 6.38 -19.94
N GLY A 63 41.58 7.32 -19.00
CA GLY A 63 41.89 7.04 -17.59
C GLY A 63 40.93 6.02 -16.96
N ALA A 64 39.63 6.12 -17.27
CA ALA A 64 38.62 5.15 -16.85
C ALA A 64 38.89 3.75 -17.44
N ALA A 65 39.18 3.68 -18.74
CA ALA A 65 39.49 2.43 -19.45
C ALA A 65 40.75 1.75 -18.90
N ILE A 66 41.82 2.52 -18.65
CA ILE A 66 43.06 2.03 -18.02
C ILE A 66 42.79 1.54 -16.60
N GLY A 67 41.98 2.26 -15.81
CA GLY A 67 41.61 1.87 -14.45
C GLY A 67 40.86 0.54 -14.38
N VAL A 68 39.99 0.25 -15.35
CA VAL A 68 39.30 -1.05 -15.46
C VAL A 68 40.23 -2.14 -15.99
N ALA A 69 41.10 -1.82 -16.96
CA ALA A 69 42.03 -2.76 -17.57
C ALA A 69 43.12 -3.23 -16.58
N THR A 70 43.61 -2.33 -15.72
CA THR A 70 44.67 -2.61 -14.73
C THR A 70 44.14 -3.34 -13.50
N ASN A 71 42.91 -3.05 -13.05
CA ASN A 71 42.30 -3.71 -11.91
C ASN A 71 40.80 -3.97 -12.13
N THR A 72 40.50 -5.13 -12.68
CA THR A 72 39.12 -5.53 -13.04
C THR A 72 38.20 -5.74 -11.83
N ALA A 73 38.74 -5.88 -10.61
CA ALA A 73 37.96 -6.06 -9.38
C ALA A 73 37.57 -4.71 -8.74
N TYR A 74 38.51 -3.76 -8.64
CA TYR A 74 38.26 -2.47 -7.97
C TYR A 74 37.95 -1.32 -8.92
N GLY A 75 38.35 -1.41 -10.19
CA GLY A 75 38.11 -0.37 -11.21
C GLY A 75 36.63 -0.04 -11.38
N PRO A 76 35.75 -1.02 -11.69
CA PRO A 76 34.31 -0.78 -11.85
C PRO A 76 33.62 -0.22 -10.59
N ARG A 77 34.08 -0.60 -9.39
CA ARG A 77 33.55 -0.07 -8.12
C ARG A 77 33.89 1.41 -7.94
N ARG A 78 35.13 1.81 -8.24
CA ARG A 78 35.55 3.22 -8.20
C ARG A 78 34.78 4.07 -9.22
N LEU A 79 34.55 3.53 -10.42
CA LEU A 79 33.75 4.17 -11.47
C LEU A 79 32.28 4.38 -11.09
N ARG A 80 31.69 3.42 -10.36
CA ARG A 80 30.34 3.57 -9.77
C ARG A 80 30.31 4.68 -8.72
N ALA A 81 31.31 4.75 -7.84
CA ALA A 81 31.41 5.78 -6.81
C ALA A 81 31.59 7.19 -7.41
N SER A 82 32.28 7.31 -8.55
CA SER A 82 32.52 8.59 -9.24
C SER A 82 31.47 8.96 -10.30
N ARG A 83 30.32 8.26 -10.34
CA ARG A 83 29.25 8.57 -11.32
C ARG A 83 28.73 10.01 -11.20
N ALA A 84 28.62 10.54 -9.97
CA ALA A 84 28.20 11.93 -9.77
C ALA A 84 29.23 12.92 -10.33
N PHE A 85 30.52 12.62 -10.17
CA PHE A 85 31.60 13.46 -10.68
C PHE A 85 31.58 13.57 -12.20
N ILE A 86 31.49 12.45 -12.92
CA ILE A 86 31.44 12.49 -14.39
C ILE A 86 30.15 13.16 -14.90
N ALA A 87 29.04 13.00 -14.20
CA ALA A 87 27.78 13.67 -14.52
C ALA A 87 27.91 15.19 -14.39
N ILE A 88 28.53 15.68 -13.30
CA ILE A 88 28.84 17.10 -13.10
C ILE A 88 29.75 17.62 -14.21
N VAL A 89 30.82 16.89 -14.55
CA VAL A 89 31.74 17.28 -15.63
C VAL A 89 31.03 17.40 -16.98
N CYS A 90 30.19 16.42 -17.34
CA CYS A 90 29.42 16.46 -18.59
C CYS A 90 28.38 17.59 -18.59
N LEU A 91 27.76 17.86 -17.44
CA LEU A 91 26.80 18.93 -17.25
C LEU A 91 27.46 20.31 -17.40
N LEU A 92 28.61 20.52 -16.74
CA LEU A 92 29.38 21.76 -16.87
C LEU A 92 29.84 22.00 -18.32
N MET A 93 30.28 20.94 -19.02
CA MET A 93 30.60 21.02 -20.45
C MET A 93 29.37 21.37 -21.30
N GLY A 94 28.21 20.76 -21.01
CA GLY A 94 26.95 21.08 -21.69
C GLY A 94 26.50 22.52 -21.48
N ILE A 95 26.61 23.05 -20.26
CA ILE A 95 26.33 24.46 -19.94
C ILE A 95 27.32 25.38 -20.67
N TYR A 96 28.61 25.03 -20.65
CA TYR A 96 29.64 25.79 -21.34
C TYR A 96 29.37 25.89 -22.85
N MET A 97 28.89 24.80 -23.49
CA MET A 97 28.48 24.84 -24.90
C MET A 97 27.33 25.82 -25.14
N LEU A 98 26.33 25.86 -24.27
CA LEU A 98 25.24 26.85 -24.37
C LEU A 98 25.77 28.29 -24.19
N VAL A 99 26.68 28.51 -23.24
CA VAL A 99 27.31 29.82 -23.03
C VAL A 99 28.10 30.22 -24.27
N LYS A 100 28.85 29.27 -24.86
CA LYS A 100 29.60 29.48 -26.08
C LYS A 100 28.70 29.85 -27.26
N LEU A 101 27.54 29.20 -27.40
CA LEU A 101 26.54 29.54 -28.40
C LEU A 101 26.03 30.97 -28.23
N LEU A 102 25.73 31.40 -27.00
CA LEU A 102 25.31 32.78 -26.71
C LEU A 102 26.41 33.79 -27.05
N LEU A 103 27.66 33.52 -26.66
CA LEU A 103 28.80 34.39 -26.97
C LEU A 103 29.02 34.52 -28.48
N TYR A 104 28.88 33.42 -29.22
CA TYR A 104 29.05 33.41 -30.68
C TYR A 104 27.92 34.15 -31.40
N ALA A 105 26.68 34.03 -30.88
CA ALA A 105 25.51 34.72 -31.40
C ALA A 105 25.54 36.25 -31.16
N GLU A 106 26.30 36.72 -30.18
CA GLU A 106 26.47 38.16 -29.92
C GLU A 106 27.41 38.81 -30.94
N VAL A 107 28.44 38.09 -31.40
CA VAL A 107 29.37 38.61 -32.42
C VAL A 107 28.87 38.41 -33.85
N ARG A 108 28.19 37.30 -34.16
CA ARG A 108 27.63 37.02 -35.48
C ARG A 108 26.10 36.99 -35.45
N ARG A 109 25.45 37.97 -36.08
CA ARG A 109 23.98 38.09 -36.17
C ARG A 109 23.27 36.88 -36.77
N THR A 110 23.92 36.11 -37.66
CA THR A 110 23.37 34.84 -38.20
C THR A 110 24.47 33.78 -38.34
N ILE A 111 24.27 32.63 -37.69
CA ILE A 111 25.19 31.49 -37.76
C ILE A 111 24.70 30.53 -38.86
N ARG A 112 25.17 30.76 -40.10
CA ARG A 112 24.80 29.92 -41.27
C ARG A 112 25.79 28.79 -41.57
N ASP A 113 26.85 28.65 -40.78
CA ASP A 113 27.88 27.65 -41.03
C ASP A 113 27.39 26.25 -40.61
N PRO A 114 27.20 25.29 -41.55
CA PRO A 114 26.76 23.94 -41.22
C PRO A 114 27.78 23.17 -40.36
N TRP A 115 29.07 23.52 -40.45
CA TRP A 115 30.13 22.87 -39.67
C TRP A 115 30.07 23.27 -38.20
N PHE A 116 29.67 24.50 -37.89
CA PHE A 116 29.42 24.94 -36.52
C PHE A 116 28.30 24.13 -35.88
N TRP A 117 27.15 24.00 -36.57
CA TRP A 117 26.01 23.22 -36.08
C TRP A 117 26.35 21.72 -35.98
N GLY A 118 27.13 21.19 -36.92
CA GLY A 118 27.67 19.83 -36.87
C GLY A 118 28.55 19.60 -35.65
N LEU A 119 29.50 20.50 -35.36
CA LEU A 119 30.37 20.44 -34.19
C LEU A 119 29.55 20.53 -32.89
N PHE A 120 28.61 21.49 -32.83
CA PHE A 120 27.73 21.68 -31.69
C PHE A 120 26.86 20.45 -31.42
N ALA A 121 26.15 19.92 -32.42
CA ALA A 121 25.35 18.71 -32.28
C ALA A 121 26.19 17.49 -31.89
N TRP A 122 27.36 17.32 -32.53
CA TRP A 122 28.29 16.23 -32.21
C TRP A 122 28.77 16.30 -30.75
N THR A 123 29.05 17.49 -30.22
CA THR A 123 29.48 17.61 -28.82
C THR A 123 28.43 17.09 -27.83
N TYR A 124 27.13 17.36 -28.04
CA TYR A 124 26.05 16.80 -27.21
C TYR A 124 25.89 15.29 -27.37
N VAL A 125 25.95 14.78 -28.61
CA VAL A 125 25.93 13.33 -28.88
C VAL A 125 27.07 12.64 -28.14
N ALA A 126 28.26 13.23 -28.20
CA ALA A 126 29.43 12.68 -27.55
C ALA A 126 29.40 12.85 -26.02
N LEU A 127 28.78 13.91 -25.46
CA LEU A 127 28.52 14.01 -24.01
C LEU A 127 27.61 12.86 -23.54
N ALA A 128 26.51 12.60 -24.26
CA ALA A 128 25.63 11.48 -23.97
C ALA A 128 26.36 10.12 -24.10
N ALA A 129 27.15 9.94 -25.16
CA ALA A 129 27.97 8.75 -25.37
C ALA A 129 28.96 8.54 -24.22
N THR A 130 29.58 9.61 -23.69
CA THR A 130 30.53 9.48 -22.57
C THR A 130 29.87 9.06 -21.26
N LEU A 131 28.65 9.52 -20.99
CA LEU A 131 27.87 9.02 -19.85
C LEU A 131 27.50 7.54 -20.05
N GLY A 132 27.11 7.14 -21.26
CA GLY A 132 26.80 5.75 -21.61
C GLY A 132 28.01 4.83 -21.48
N LEU A 133 29.17 5.24 -22.01
CA LEU A 133 30.43 4.50 -21.92
C LEU A 133 30.92 4.38 -20.48
N TRP A 134 30.75 5.43 -19.67
CA TRP A 134 31.08 5.38 -18.25
C TRP A 134 30.22 4.35 -17.50
N GLN A 135 28.92 4.32 -17.78
CA GLN A 135 28.01 3.32 -17.22
C GLN A 135 28.38 1.90 -17.68
N LEU A 136 28.75 1.74 -18.95
CA LEU A 136 29.17 0.47 -19.51
C LEU A 136 30.43 -0.05 -18.81
N LEU A 137 31.46 0.79 -18.60
CA LEU A 137 32.66 0.44 -17.82
C LEU A 137 32.34 0.13 -16.35
N ALA A 138 31.42 0.87 -15.74
CA ALA A 138 30.98 0.69 -14.35
C ALA A 138 30.19 -0.62 -14.12
N SER A 139 29.55 -1.14 -15.18
CA SER A 139 28.73 -2.37 -15.17
C SER A 139 29.52 -3.68 -15.34
N VAL A 140 30.83 -3.59 -15.60
CA VAL A 140 31.70 -4.76 -15.76
C VAL A 140 31.85 -5.48 -14.40
N THR A 141 31.37 -6.72 -14.32
CA THR A 141 31.53 -7.60 -13.16
C THR A 141 32.70 -8.55 -13.35
N SER A 142 33.50 -8.76 -12.30
CA SER A 142 34.61 -9.74 -12.32
C SER A 142 34.08 -11.15 -12.05
N SER A 143 34.65 -12.17 -12.69
CA SER A 143 34.26 -13.58 -12.50
C SER A 143 34.41 -14.09 -11.05
N ARG A 144 35.18 -13.39 -10.21
CA ARG A 144 35.39 -13.72 -8.79
C ARG A 144 34.30 -13.16 -7.87
N GLU A 145 33.61 -12.08 -8.30
CA GLU A 145 32.45 -11.55 -7.60
C GLU A 145 31.18 -12.36 -7.89
N ALA A 146 31.07 -13.03 -9.04
CA ALA A 146 29.90 -13.85 -9.36
C ALA A 146 29.61 -14.93 -8.29
N LEU A 147 30.66 -15.51 -7.70
CA LEU A 147 30.57 -16.53 -6.63
C LEU A 147 30.36 -15.96 -5.22
N GLY A 148 30.69 -14.69 -4.98
CA GLY A 148 30.53 -14.03 -3.67
C GLY A 148 29.37 -13.05 -3.61
N SER A 149 28.81 -12.66 -4.75
CA SER A 149 27.64 -11.81 -4.86
C SER A 149 26.34 -12.59 -4.78
N GLU A 150 26.33 -13.91 -5.00
CA GLU A 150 25.10 -14.70 -4.80
C GLU A 150 24.59 -14.63 -3.35
N SER A 151 25.46 -14.54 -2.33
CA SER A 151 25.03 -14.41 -0.92
C SER A 151 24.83 -12.98 -0.41
N ARG A 152 25.21 -11.94 -1.19
CA ARG A 152 25.15 -10.52 -0.77
C ARG A 152 24.33 -9.63 -1.72
N ALA A 153 24.02 -10.11 -2.92
CA ALA A 153 23.09 -9.48 -3.85
C ALA A 153 21.64 -9.70 -3.43
N GLU A 154 21.33 -10.69 -2.59
CA GLU A 154 19.98 -10.88 -2.05
C GLU A 154 19.53 -9.68 -1.19
N GLU A 155 20.39 -9.06 -0.38
CA GLU A 155 20.00 -7.91 0.47
C GLU A 155 20.02 -6.54 -0.26
N SER A 156 20.73 -6.41 -1.38
CA SER A 156 20.87 -5.12 -2.11
C SER A 156 20.11 -5.06 -3.43
N CYS A 157 19.77 -6.21 -4.03
CA CYS A 157 18.89 -6.27 -5.20
C CYS A 157 17.41 -6.13 -4.85
N GLU A 158 16.99 -6.31 -3.59
CA GLU A 158 15.60 -6.08 -3.20
C GLU A 158 15.16 -4.63 -3.46
N GLY A 159 16.03 -3.63 -3.27
CA GLY A 159 15.69 -2.22 -3.49
C GLY A 159 15.60 -1.81 -4.97
N GLY A 160 16.47 -2.35 -5.83
CA GLY A 160 16.50 -2.04 -7.27
C GLY A 160 15.52 -2.88 -8.09
N SER A 161 15.41 -4.17 -7.77
CA SER A 161 14.46 -5.11 -8.38
C SER A 161 13.01 -4.73 -8.05
N ALA A 162 12.71 -4.28 -6.82
CA ALA A 162 11.38 -3.81 -6.48
C ALA A 162 11.01 -2.49 -7.17
N ARG A 163 11.97 -1.59 -7.40
CA ARG A 163 11.73 -0.31 -8.11
C ARG A 163 11.51 -0.54 -9.61
N GLN A 164 12.30 -1.43 -10.22
CA GLN A 164 12.17 -1.79 -11.62
C GLN A 164 10.90 -2.63 -11.88
N LYS A 165 10.54 -3.58 -10.99
CA LYS A 165 9.24 -4.26 -11.01
C LYS A 165 8.06 -3.30 -10.81
N ARG A 166 8.18 -2.29 -9.92
CA ARG A 166 7.15 -1.25 -9.76
C ARG A 166 6.98 -0.38 -10.99
N GLU A 167 8.06 0.00 -11.66
CA GLU A 167 8.00 0.79 -12.90
C GLU A 167 7.41 -0.03 -14.06
N GLU A 168 7.73 -1.33 -14.17
CA GLU A 168 7.13 -2.25 -15.14
C GLU A 168 5.65 -2.57 -14.84
N ALA A 169 5.25 -2.66 -13.57
CA ALA A 169 3.87 -2.89 -13.14
C ALA A 169 2.99 -1.62 -13.15
N ALA A 170 3.60 -0.42 -13.19
CA ALA A 170 2.87 0.85 -13.18
C ALA A 170 2.04 1.08 -14.45
N GLY A 171 2.60 0.76 -15.62
CA GLY A 171 1.92 0.89 -16.92
C GLY A 171 0.59 0.13 -17.01
N PRO A 172 0.55 -1.19 -16.76
CA PRO A 172 -0.69 -1.97 -16.80
C PRO A 172 -1.69 -1.56 -15.71
N THR A 173 -1.22 -1.13 -14.53
CA THR A 173 -2.07 -0.65 -13.43
C THR A 173 -2.79 0.66 -13.77
N ILE A 174 -2.08 1.63 -14.37
CA ILE A 174 -2.66 2.89 -14.85
C ILE A 174 -3.65 2.62 -15.99
N HIS A 175 -3.30 1.71 -16.92
CA HIS A 175 -4.21 1.33 -18.00
C HIS A 175 -5.51 0.69 -17.48
N LYS A 176 -5.41 -0.19 -16.47
CA LYS A 176 -6.61 -0.74 -15.80
C LYS A 176 -7.44 0.37 -15.15
N LEU A 177 -6.82 1.30 -14.44
CA LEU A 177 -7.52 2.41 -13.80
C LEU A 177 -8.25 3.30 -14.83
N LEU A 178 -7.64 3.55 -15.98
CA LEU A 178 -8.28 4.21 -17.13
C LEU A 178 -9.42 3.37 -17.75
N ALA A 179 -9.35 2.05 -17.68
CA ALA A 179 -10.44 1.20 -18.14
C ALA A 179 -11.69 1.36 -17.25
N TYR A 180 -11.53 1.54 -15.94
CA TYR A 180 -12.63 1.78 -14.99
C TYR A 180 -13.27 3.17 -15.12
N THR A 181 -12.57 4.14 -15.73
CA THR A 181 -13.10 5.47 -16.03
C THR A 181 -13.77 5.56 -17.41
N LYS A 182 -13.71 4.52 -18.26
CA LYS A 182 -14.39 4.47 -19.57
C LYS A 182 -15.87 4.88 -19.55
N PRO A 183 -16.71 4.50 -18.57
CA PRO A 183 -18.11 4.91 -18.55
C PRO A 183 -18.30 6.42 -18.41
N ASP A 184 -17.30 7.14 -17.89
CA ASP A 184 -17.31 8.61 -17.75
C ASP A 184 -16.45 9.30 -18.82
N ALA A 185 -16.14 8.63 -19.95
CA ALA A 185 -15.30 9.17 -21.02
C ALA A 185 -15.79 10.51 -21.57
N PHE A 186 -17.11 10.72 -21.65
CA PHE A 186 -17.69 12.00 -22.05
C PHE A 186 -17.32 13.13 -21.08
N LEU A 187 -17.49 12.89 -19.77
CA LEU A 187 -17.12 13.86 -18.73
C LEU A 187 -15.61 14.13 -18.72
N LEU A 188 -14.80 13.10 -18.97
CA LEU A 188 -13.35 13.24 -19.09
C LEU A 188 -12.98 14.09 -20.30
N GLY A 189 -13.65 13.92 -21.44
CA GLY A 189 -13.49 14.78 -22.62
C GLY A 189 -13.83 16.25 -22.33
N VAL A 190 -14.93 16.50 -21.63
CA VAL A 190 -15.32 17.86 -21.18
C VAL A 190 -14.25 18.44 -20.24
N ALA A 191 -13.78 17.67 -19.26
CA ALA A 191 -12.76 18.11 -18.33
C ALA A 191 -11.42 18.43 -19.03
N SER A 192 -11.00 17.60 -19.98
CA SER A 192 -9.80 17.82 -20.80
C SER A 192 -9.91 19.05 -21.68
N PHE A 193 -11.08 19.32 -22.26
CA PHE A 193 -11.32 20.54 -23.03
C PHE A 193 -11.17 21.79 -22.16
N PHE A 194 -11.84 21.85 -21.01
CA PHE A 194 -11.72 22.99 -20.09
C PHE A 194 -10.33 23.10 -19.46
N LEU A 195 -9.59 22.00 -19.30
CA LEU A 195 -8.17 22.02 -18.93
C LEU A 195 -7.32 22.74 -19.97
N LEU A 196 -7.51 22.44 -21.25
CA LEU A 196 -6.76 23.08 -22.31
C LEU A 196 -7.12 24.56 -22.42
N VAL A 197 -8.40 24.92 -22.33
CA VAL A 197 -8.85 26.33 -22.32
C VAL A 197 -8.27 27.11 -21.14
N ALA A 198 -8.33 26.56 -19.92
CA ALA A 198 -7.79 27.21 -18.74
C ALA A 198 -6.26 27.37 -18.83
N ALA A 199 -5.55 26.30 -19.18
CA ALA A 199 -4.09 26.31 -19.27
C ALA A 199 -3.58 27.28 -20.34
N LEU A 200 -4.20 27.28 -21.53
CA LEU A 200 -3.85 28.23 -22.59
C LEU A 200 -4.18 29.66 -22.17
N GLY A 201 -5.38 29.92 -21.64
CA GLY A 201 -5.79 31.25 -21.19
C GLY A 201 -4.84 31.84 -20.14
N GLU A 202 -4.45 31.05 -19.14
CA GLU A 202 -3.44 31.45 -18.14
C GLU A 202 -2.05 31.69 -18.76
N THR A 203 -1.68 30.93 -19.79
CA THR A 203 -0.39 31.08 -20.48
C THR A 203 -0.32 32.41 -21.25
N PHE A 204 -1.43 32.98 -21.70
CA PHE A 204 -1.44 34.29 -22.37
C PHE A 204 -1.31 35.48 -21.41
N LEU A 205 -1.60 35.32 -20.11
CA LEU A 205 -1.59 36.43 -19.15
C LEU A 205 -0.22 37.15 -19.07
N PRO A 206 0.93 36.45 -18.92
CA PRO A 206 2.22 37.13 -18.84
C PRO A 206 2.59 37.92 -20.10
N TYR A 207 2.18 37.44 -21.28
CA TYR A 207 2.37 38.17 -22.55
C TYR A 207 1.63 39.50 -22.55
N TYR A 208 0.35 39.51 -22.20
CA TYR A 208 -0.43 40.76 -22.17
C TYR A 208 0.00 41.70 -21.04
N THR A 209 0.56 41.18 -19.94
CA THR A 209 1.21 42.02 -18.91
C THR A 209 2.38 42.81 -19.52
N GLY A 210 3.20 42.19 -20.36
CA GLY A 210 4.28 42.89 -21.07
C GLY A 210 3.76 43.92 -22.06
N VAL A 211 2.71 43.60 -22.82
CA VAL A 211 2.06 44.54 -23.75
C VAL A 211 1.50 45.76 -23.01
N ALA A 212 0.89 45.55 -21.84
CA ALA A 212 0.39 46.64 -20.99
C ALA A 212 1.53 47.55 -20.51
N ILE A 213 2.67 46.96 -20.11
CA ILE A 213 3.85 47.73 -19.69
C ILE A 213 4.46 48.50 -20.86
N ASP A 214 4.58 47.92 -22.05
CA ASP A 214 5.05 48.65 -23.23
C ASP A 214 4.08 49.80 -23.60
N GLY A 215 2.78 49.61 -23.38
CA GLY A 215 1.77 50.67 -23.47
C GLY A 215 2.05 51.86 -22.55
N ILE A 216 2.54 51.60 -21.32
CA ILE A 216 2.89 52.61 -20.32
C ILE A 216 4.25 53.26 -20.64
N VAL A 217 5.29 52.44 -20.78
CA VAL A 217 6.70 52.89 -20.78
C VAL A 217 7.13 53.40 -22.15
N VAL A 218 6.77 52.69 -23.22
CA VAL A 218 7.22 53.00 -24.58
C VAL A 218 6.23 53.93 -25.29
N GLN A 219 4.94 53.60 -25.23
CA GLN A 219 3.92 54.24 -26.07
C GLN A 219 3.17 55.38 -25.36
N LYS A 220 3.22 55.43 -24.02
CA LYS A 220 2.53 56.42 -23.17
C LYS A 220 1.07 56.67 -23.58
N SER A 221 0.36 55.60 -23.98
CA SER A 221 -0.99 55.67 -24.53
C SER A 221 -1.97 54.94 -23.63
N MET A 222 -2.99 55.64 -23.15
CA MET A 222 -4.04 55.06 -22.31
C MET A 222 -4.90 54.04 -23.07
N ASP A 223 -5.07 54.22 -24.38
CA ASP A 223 -5.91 53.33 -25.21
C ASP A 223 -5.29 51.94 -25.37
N ARG A 224 -3.98 51.86 -25.60
CA ARG A 224 -3.28 50.57 -25.73
C ARG A 224 -3.13 49.85 -24.39
N PHE A 225 -2.91 50.61 -23.32
CA PHE A 225 -2.92 50.08 -21.95
C PHE A 225 -4.30 49.52 -21.58
N SER A 226 -5.38 50.29 -21.78
CA SER A 226 -6.74 49.86 -21.45
C SER A 226 -7.19 48.66 -22.28
N THR A 227 -6.84 48.60 -23.57
CA THR A 227 -7.12 47.43 -24.43
C THR A 227 -6.41 46.18 -23.92
N ALA A 228 -5.12 46.28 -23.55
CA ALA A 228 -4.37 45.15 -23.00
C ALA A 228 -4.97 44.67 -21.67
N VAL A 229 -5.35 45.60 -20.79
CA VAL A 229 -6.00 45.29 -19.51
C VAL A 229 -7.37 44.64 -19.70
N LEU A 230 -8.20 45.13 -20.63
CA LEU A 230 -9.49 44.52 -20.94
C LEU A 230 -9.34 43.08 -21.44
N VAL A 231 -8.39 42.82 -22.34
CA VAL A 231 -8.11 41.46 -22.82
C VAL A 231 -7.60 40.57 -21.68
N MET A 232 -6.71 41.06 -20.82
CA MET A 232 -6.27 40.32 -19.63
C MET A 232 -7.43 39.99 -18.70
N SER A 233 -8.33 40.93 -18.44
CA SER A 233 -9.51 40.69 -17.59
C SER A 233 -10.44 39.63 -18.19
N LEU A 234 -10.70 39.68 -19.50
CA LEU A 234 -11.51 38.67 -20.19
C LEU A 234 -10.85 37.29 -20.15
N LEU A 235 -9.53 37.21 -20.39
CA LEU A 235 -8.77 35.96 -20.29
C LEU A 235 -8.77 35.40 -18.88
N ALA A 236 -8.60 36.24 -17.85
CA ALA A 236 -8.60 35.81 -16.45
C ALA A 236 -9.97 35.29 -16.00
N ILE A 237 -11.06 35.96 -16.40
CA ILE A 237 -12.43 35.50 -16.09
C ILE A 237 -12.70 34.18 -16.82
N GLY A 238 -12.37 34.10 -18.11
CA GLY A 238 -12.58 32.90 -18.92
C GLY A 238 -11.76 31.70 -18.43
N SER A 239 -10.49 31.91 -18.10
CA SER A 239 -9.61 30.85 -17.59
C SER A 239 -10.02 30.40 -16.18
N SER A 240 -10.42 31.32 -15.31
CA SER A 240 -10.93 31.01 -13.96
C SER A 240 -12.23 30.20 -14.03
N PHE A 241 -13.17 30.59 -14.88
CA PHE A 241 -14.39 29.81 -15.11
C PHE A 241 -14.08 28.41 -15.65
N ALA A 242 -13.21 28.31 -16.64
CA ALA A 242 -12.77 27.03 -17.19
C ALA A 242 -12.08 26.16 -16.14
N ALA A 243 -11.24 26.75 -15.28
CA ALA A 243 -10.57 26.06 -14.18
C ALA A 243 -11.57 25.53 -13.13
N GLY A 244 -12.60 26.32 -12.80
CA GLY A 244 -13.68 25.91 -11.90
C GLY A 244 -14.50 24.74 -12.46
N VAL A 245 -14.95 24.83 -13.71
CA VAL A 245 -15.69 23.75 -14.39
C VAL A 245 -14.84 22.48 -14.46
N ARG A 246 -13.58 22.59 -14.89
CA ARG A 246 -12.63 21.47 -14.89
C ARG A 246 -12.52 20.83 -13.50
N GLY A 247 -12.30 21.64 -12.47
CA GLY A 247 -12.16 21.16 -11.09
C GLY A 247 -13.37 20.36 -10.64
N GLY A 248 -14.58 20.93 -10.81
CA GLY A 248 -15.83 20.27 -10.43
C GLY A 248 -16.10 18.97 -11.21
N VAL A 249 -15.88 18.97 -12.52
CA VAL A 249 -16.08 17.77 -13.36
C VAL A 249 -15.10 16.66 -12.98
N PHE A 250 -13.82 16.97 -12.76
CA PHE A 250 -12.84 15.98 -12.29
C PHE A 250 -13.23 15.41 -10.92
N THR A 251 -13.60 16.25 -9.96
CA THR A 251 -14.06 15.79 -8.63
C THR A 251 -15.25 14.83 -8.73
N LEU A 252 -16.21 15.10 -9.63
CA LEU A 252 -17.35 14.22 -9.86
C LEU A 252 -16.95 12.87 -10.47
N ILE A 253 -16.04 12.87 -11.46
CA ILE A 253 -15.50 11.64 -12.06
C ILE A 253 -14.81 10.80 -10.97
N PHE A 254 -14.05 11.42 -10.09
CA PHE A 254 -13.32 10.73 -9.03
C PHE A 254 -14.24 10.13 -7.98
N ALA A 255 -15.28 10.84 -7.56
CA ALA A 255 -16.31 10.30 -6.66
C ALA A 255 -16.99 9.05 -7.25
N ARG A 256 -17.30 9.06 -8.56
CA ARG A 256 -17.87 7.91 -9.26
C ARG A 256 -16.89 6.74 -9.36
N LEU A 257 -15.61 7.01 -9.61
CA LEU A 257 -14.56 6.00 -9.65
C LEU A 257 -14.40 5.32 -8.29
N ASN A 258 -14.37 6.10 -7.19
CA ASN A 258 -14.28 5.59 -5.82
C ASN A 258 -15.40 4.58 -5.52
N LEU A 259 -16.65 4.97 -5.81
CA LEU A 259 -17.83 4.12 -5.61
C LEU A 259 -17.74 2.81 -6.38
N ARG A 260 -17.31 2.86 -7.66
CA ARG A 260 -17.14 1.64 -8.47
C ARG A 260 -16.04 0.73 -7.93
N LEU A 261 -14.88 1.28 -7.62
CA LEU A 261 -13.75 0.50 -7.09
C LEU A 261 -14.11 -0.17 -5.77
N ARG A 262 -14.72 0.55 -4.83
CA ARG A 262 -15.15 -0.01 -3.55
C ARG A 262 -16.20 -1.11 -3.72
N ASN A 263 -17.18 -0.92 -4.59
CA ASN A 263 -18.21 -1.93 -4.84
C ASN A 263 -17.63 -3.18 -5.52
N CYS A 264 -16.77 -3.03 -6.53
CA CYS A 264 -16.09 -4.15 -7.19
C CYS A 264 -15.20 -4.91 -6.21
N LEU A 265 -14.39 -4.20 -5.41
CA LEU A 265 -13.54 -4.82 -4.39
C LEU A 265 -14.37 -5.55 -3.34
N PHE A 266 -15.42 -4.94 -2.81
CA PHE A 266 -16.28 -5.58 -1.82
C PHE A 266 -16.96 -6.85 -2.36
N ARG A 267 -17.47 -6.79 -3.60
CA ARG A 267 -18.05 -7.97 -4.27
C ARG A 267 -17.04 -9.08 -4.47
N SER A 268 -15.82 -8.74 -4.88
CA SER A 268 -14.74 -9.73 -5.01
C SER A 268 -14.40 -10.35 -3.65
N LEU A 269 -14.25 -9.54 -2.61
CA LEU A 269 -13.88 -9.99 -1.26
C LEU A 269 -14.91 -10.96 -0.67
N VAL A 270 -16.20 -10.65 -0.75
CA VAL A 270 -17.28 -11.51 -0.20
C VAL A 270 -17.40 -12.83 -0.97
N ALA A 271 -16.90 -12.92 -2.20
CA ALA A 271 -16.89 -14.14 -3.00
C ALA A 271 -15.64 -15.02 -2.78
N GLN A 272 -14.66 -14.58 -2.00
CA GLN A 272 -13.45 -15.36 -1.73
C GLN A 272 -13.71 -16.49 -0.72
N GLU A 273 -12.93 -17.57 -0.83
CA GLU A 273 -13.02 -18.70 0.10
C GLU A 273 -12.47 -18.40 1.49
N MET A 274 -12.85 -19.19 2.51
CA MET A 274 -12.45 -18.94 3.90
C MET A 274 -10.92 -18.97 4.11
N SER A 275 -10.20 -19.78 3.33
CA SER A 275 -8.73 -19.83 3.37
C SER A 275 -8.07 -18.47 3.09
N PHE A 276 -8.69 -17.62 2.26
CA PHE A 276 -8.19 -16.28 2.00
C PHE A 276 -8.23 -15.41 3.27
N PHE A 277 -9.28 -15.52 4.07
CA PHE A 277 -9.46 -14.77 5.31
C PHE A 277 -8.61 -15.31 6.47
N ASP A 278 -8.18 -16.57 6.41
CA ASP A 278 -7.21 -17.11 7.37
C ASP A 278 -5.79 -16.64 7.09
N GLU A 279 -5.44 -16.46 5.80
CA GLU A 279 -4.12 -15.97 5.37
C GLU A 279 -3.98 -14.45 5.53
N ASN A 280 -5.08 -13.70 5.39
CA ASN A 280 -5.11 -12.24 5.44
C ASN A 280 -5.82 -11.74 6.69
N ARG A 281 -5.16 -10.90 7.49
CA ARG A 281 -5.80 -10.31 8.67
C ARG A 281 -6.98 -9.45 8.24
N THR A 282 -8.11 -9.56 8.95
CA THR A 282 -9.33 -8.79 8.64
C THR A 282 -9.08 -7.29 8.61
N GLY A 283 -8.20 -6.78 9.49
CA GLY A 283 -7.79 -5.37 9.50
C GLY A 283 -7.10 -4.94 8.19
N ASP A 284 -6.29 -5.81 7.59
CA ASP A 284 -5.62 -5.53 6.32
C ASP A 284 -6.62 -5.47 5.17
N VAL A 285 -7.61 -6.36 5.16
CA VAL A 285 -8.69 -6.38 4.16
C VAL A 285 -9.55 -5.11 4.25
N ILE A 286 -9.92 -4.69 5.47
CA ILE A 286 -10.69 -3.46 5.70
C ILE A 286 -9.86 -2.23 5.31
N SER A 287 -8.58 -2.19 5.67
CA SER A 287 -7.66 -1.11 5.28
C SER A 287 -7.53 -1.00 3.76
N ARG A 288 -7.40 -2.13 3.05
CA ARG A 288 -7.41 -2.14 1.58
C ARG A 288 -8.73 -1.63 1.00
N LEU A 289 -9.87 -2.02 1.58
CA LEU A 289 -11.20 -1.56 1.14
C LEU A 289 -11.40 -0.06 1.36
N THR A 290 -10.83 0.50 2.42
CA THR A 290 -11.07 1.89 2.84
C THR A 290 -9.93 2.82 2.45
N SER A 291 -8.76 2.66 3.08
CA SER A 291 -7.59 3.50 2.88
C SER A 291 -7.05 3.38 1.45
N ASP A 292 -6.75 2.16 0.99
CA ASP A 292 -6.09 1.99 -0.32
C ASP A 292 -7.03 2.39 -1.48
N THR A 293 -8.33 2.06 -1.44
CA THR A 293 -9.26 2.55 -2.49
C THR A 293 -9.39 4.07 -2.51
N THR A 294 -9.30 4.73 -1.36
CA THR A 294 -9.33 6.20 -1.25
C THR A 294 -8.04 6.79 -1.79
N ILE A 295 -6.88 6.24 -1.42
CA ILE A 295 -5.57 6.63 -1.98
C ILE A 295 -5.59 6.48 -3.50
N VAL A 296 -6.09 5.37 -4.03
CA VAL A 296 -6.19 5.14 -5.47
C VAL A 296 -7.12 6.15 -6.13
N SER A 297 -8.31 6.36 -5.57
CA SER A 297 -9.29 7.25 -6.20
C SER A 297 -8.96 8.72 -6.06
N ASP A 298 -8.36 9.17 -4.97
CA ASP A 298 -8.15 10.59 -4.69
C ASP A 298 -6.73 11.00 -5.09
N LEU A 299 -5.69 10.28 -4.64
CA LEU A 299 -4.31 10.65 -4.95
C LEU A 299 -3.98 10.45 -6.41
N VAL A 300 -4.29 9.30 -7.04
CA VAL A 300 -3.97 9.09 -8.47
C VAL A 300 -4.67 10.14 -9.32
N SER A 301 -5.95 10.33 -9.06
CA SER A 301 -6.82 11.24 -9.78
C SER A 301 -6.44 12.71 -9.67
N GLN A 302 -6.23 13.22 -8.44
CA GLN A 302 -5.80 14.60 -8.21
C GLN A 302 -4.42 14.85 -8.80
N ASN A 303 -3.50 13.90 -8.63
CA ASN A 303 -2.15 13.99 -9.15
C ASN A 303 -2.13 13.97 -10.69
N ILE A 304 -2.92 13.12 -11.35
CA ILE A 304 -3.05 13.14 -12.82
C ILE A 304 -3.59 14.48 -13.32
N ASN A 305 -4.60 15.05 -12.67
CA ASN A 305 -5.17 16.35 -13.04
C ASN A 305 -4.13 17.48 -12.92
N ILE A 306 -3.39 17.53 -11.81
CA ILE A 306 -2.34 18.53 -11.61
C ILE A 306 -1.19 18.32 -12.60
N PHE A 307 -0.74 17.09 -12.78
CA PHE A 307 0.32 16.72 -13.71
C PHE A 307 -0.02 17.14 -15.14
N LEU A 308 -1.18 16.72 -15.66
CA LEU A 308 -1.59 17.02 -17.04
C LEU A 308 -1.73 18.52 -17.27
N ARG A 309 -2.34 19.26 -16.32
CA ARG A 309 -2.44 20.72 -16.38
C ARG A 309 -1.07 21.37 -16.46
N ASN A 310 -0.15 21.00 -15.58
CA ASN A 310 1.16 21.63 -15.50
C ASN A 310 2.05 21.25 -16.69
N VAL A 311 1.90 20.06 -17.27
CA VAL A 311 2.61 19.69 -18.51
C VAL A 311 2.12 20.54 -19.70
N VAL A 312 0.80 20.71 -19.86
CA VAL A 312 0.23 21.56 -20.92
C VAL A 312 0.67 23.02 -20.71
N LYS A 313 0.59 23.52 -19.48
CA LYS A 313 1.00 24.89 -19.13
C LYS A 313 2.50 25.11 -19.33
N ALA A 314 3.36 24.21 -18.85
CA ALA A 314 4.81 24.28 -19.07
C ALA A 314 5.16 24.26 -20.56
N THR A 315 4.50 23.41 -21.35
CA THR A 315 4.71 23.37 -22.80
C THR A 315 4.36 24.72 -23.44
N GLY A 316 3.22 25.31 -23.09
CA GLY A 316 2.82 26.63 -23.56
C GLY A 316 3.84 27.71 -23.16
N VAL A 317 4.22 27.76 -21.89
CA VAL A 317 5.20 28.72 -21.35
C VAL A 317 6.54 28.62 -22.08
N ILE A 318 7.06 27.40 -22.29
CA ILE A 318 8.32 27.19 -23.02
C ILE A 318 8.22 27.73 -24.45
N VAL A 319 7.13 27.46 -25.16
CA VAL A 319 6.89 27.98 -26.51
C VAL A 319 6.90 29.52 -26.52
N PHE A 320 6.22 30.16 -25.57
CA PHE A 320 6.21 31.62 -25.45
C PHE A 320 7.59 32.18 -25.10
N MET A 321 8.33 31.57 -24.18
CA MET A 321 9.68 32.02 -23.82
C MET A 321 10.62 32.03 -25.03
N PHE A 322 10.63 30.95 -25.82
CA PHE A 322 11.46 30.88 -27.03
C PHE A 322 11.00 31.86 -28.11
N SER A 323 9.70 32.14 -28.20
CA SER A 323 9.16 33.15 -29.13
C SER A 323 9.54 34.58 -28.76
N LEU A 324 9.66 34.88 -27.46
CA LEU A 324 10.06 36.21 -26.95
C LEU A 324 11.55 36.45 -27.13
N SER A 325 12.39 35.53 -26.64
CA SER A 325 13.84 35.61 -26.79
C SER A 325 14.49 34.25 -26.58
N TRP A 326 14.85 33.59 -27.69
CA TRP A 326 15.61 32.35 -27.64
C TRP A 326 16.94 32.49 -26.88
N LYS A 327 17.57 33.68 -26.88
CA LYS A 327 18.80 33.97 -26.14
C LYS A 327 18.58 33.88 -24.62
N LEU A 328 17.51 34.50 -24.11
CA LEU A 328 17.18 34.43 -22.68
C LEU A 328 16.68 33.05 -22.28
N SER A 329 15.92 32.38 -23.14
CA SER A 329 15.48 30.99 -22.90
C SER A 329 16.68 30.09 -22.64
N LEU A 330 17.74 30.19 -23.45
CA LEU A 330 18.96 29.40 -23.23
C LEU A 330 19.58 29.66 -21.84
N VAL A 331 19.60 30.90 -21.36
CA VAL A 331 20.10 31.24 -20.02
C VAL A 331 19.25 30.55 -18.94
N THR A 332 17.92 30.58 -19.05
CA THR A 332 17.04 29.85 -18.12
C THR A 332 17.30 28.35 -18.17
N PHE A 333 17.43 27.78 -19.37
CA PHE A 333 17.66 26.34 -19.56
C PHE A 333 19.03 25.85 -19.08
N MET A 334 20.03 26.73 -18.91
CA MET A 334 21.28 26.38 -18.23
C MET A 334 21.09 26.07 -16.74
N GLY A 335 20.12 26.71 -16.08
CA GLY A 335 19.82 26.50 -14.67
C GLY A 335 19.16 25.15 -14.38
N PHE A 336 18.30 24.66 -15.28
CA PHE A 336 17.52 23.44 -15.05
C PHE A 336 18.35 22.19 -14.76
N PRO A 337 19.41 21.85 -15.52
CA PRO A 337 20.25 20.68 -15.23
C PRO A 337 20.86 20.73 -13.84
N ILE A 338 21.26 21.92 -13.35
CA ILE A 338 21.86 22.11 -12.02
C ILE A 338 20.82 21.79 -10.95
N ILE A 339 19.62 22.37 -11.07
CA ILE A 339 18.51 22.12 -10.14
C ILE A 339 18.16 20.62 -10.14
N MET A 340 18.03 20.02 -11.32
CA MET A 340 17.71 18.60 -11.47
C MET A 340 18.75 17.69 -10.80
N LEU A 341 20.04 17.99 -10.94
CA LEU A 341 21.12 17.23 -10.29
C LEU A 341 21.05 17.36 -8.76
N VAL A 342 20.87 18.57 -8.24
CA VAL A 342 20.74 18.82 -6.80
C VAL A 342 19.52 18.07 -6.24
N SER A 343 18.38 18.15 -6.93
CA SER A 343 17.15 17.43 -6.56
C SER A 343 17.31 15.91 -6.63
N GLU A 344 18.05 15.36 -7.59
CA GLU A 344 18.29 13.91 -7.69
C GLU A 344 19.16 13.41 -6.52
N VAL A 345 20.24 14.12 -6.19
CA VAL A 345 21.13 13.77 -5.07
C VAL A 345 20.37 13.85 -3.75
N TYR A 346 19.66 14.95 -3.52
CA TYR A 346 18.82 15.11 -2.33
C TYR A 346 17.73 14.05 -2.27
N GLY A 347 17.00 13.81 -3.37
CA GLY A 347 15.90 12.86 -3.42
C GLY A 347 16.31 11.43 -3.07
N LYS A 348 17.49 10.96 -3.55
CA LYS A 348 18.03 9.64 -3.19
C LYS A 348 18.40 9.55 -1.71
N TYR A 349 19.03 10.60 -1.18
CA TYR A 349 19.40 10.67 0.23
C TYR A 349 18.16 10.72 1.14
N TYR A 350 17.18 11.56 0.78
CA TYR A 350 15.90 11.72 1.44
C TYR A 350 15.11 10.41 1.47
N GLN A 351 15.01 9.70 0.34
CA GLN A 351 14.30 8.42 0.26
C GLN A 351 14.89 7.38 1.23
N LYS A 352 16.22 7.30 1.34
CA LYS A 352 16.89 6.41 2.29
C LYS A 352 16.54 6.80 3.73
N LEU A 353 16.66 8.08 4.06
CA LEU A 353 16.43 8.56 5.41
C LEU A 353 14.95 8.42 5.83
N SER A 354 14.02 8.71 4.92
CA SER A 354 12.58 8.53 5.11
C SER A 354 12.24 7.06 5.39
N LYS A 355 12.88 6.11 4.70
CA LYS A 355 12.75 4.67 4.98
C LYS A 355 13.25 4.31 6.39
N ASP A 356 14.39 4.87 6.80
CA ASP A 356 14.94 4.66 8.14
C ASP A 356 14.02 5.24 9.22
N VAL A 357 13.45 6.44 8.99
CA VAL A 357 12.46 7.10 9.87
C VAL A 357 11.21 6.24 10.00
N GLN A 358 10.63 5.79 8.88
CA GLN A 358 9.44 4.93 8.89
C GLN A 358 9.68 3.61 9.62
N SER A 359 10.84 2.99 9.45
CA SER A 359 11.22 1.76 10.16
C SER A 359 11.37 1.98 11.67
N ALA A 360 12.01 3.08 12.09
CA ALA A 360 12.12 3.43 13.50
C ALA A 360 10.75 3.76 14.12
N LEU A 361 9.89 4.46 13.39
CA LEU A 361 8.53 4.79 13.81
C LEU A 361 7.65 3.54 13.93
N ALA A 362 7.74 2.60 12.98
CA ALA A 362 7.03 1.32 13.06
C ALA A 362 7.41 0.54 14.32
N LYS A 363 8.70 0.52 14.69
CA LYS A 363 9.14 -0.12 15.94
C LYS A 363 8.54 0.56 17.18
N ALA A 364 8.45 1.89 17.19
CA ALA A 364 7.83 2.63 18.29
C ALA A 364 6.32 2.33 18.37
N ASN A 365 5.63 2.33 17.23
CA ASN A 365 4.20 2.02 17.14
C ASN A 365 3.89 0.60 17.58
N ASN A 366 4.70 -0.39 17.19
CA ASN A 366 4.53 -1.77 17.63
C ASN A 366 4.63 -1.89 19.15
N THR A 367 5.57 -1.20 19.79
CA THR A 367 5.66 -1.15 21.26
C THR A 367 4.40 -0.52 21.85
N ALA A 368 3.93 0.62 21.31
CA ALA A 368 2.71 1.26 21.80
C ALA A 368 1.47 0.36 21.65
N GLU A 369 1.33 -0.34 20.52
CA GLU A 369 0.25 -1.29 20.27
C GLU A 369 0.27 -2.44 21.28
N GLU A 370 1.44 -3.03 21.54
CA GLU A 370 1.64 -4.09 22.53
C GLU A 370 1.27 -3.63 23.95
N THR A 371 1.82 -2.49 24.40
CA THR A 371 1.56 -1.92 25.73
C THR A 371 0.08 -1.58 25.93
N ILE A 372 -0.57 -0.96 24.93
CA ILE A 372 -1.99 -0.57 25.01
C ILE A 372 -2.90 -1.81 24.93
N SER A 373 -2.60 -2.76 24.06
CA SER A 373 -3.37 -4.01 23.97
C SER A 373 -3.26 -4.84 25.26
N ALA A 374 -2.13 -4.75 25.96
CA ALA A 374 -1.89 -5.40 27.24
C ALA A 374 -2.09 -4.47 28.44
N MET A 375 -2.87 -3.39 28.32
CA MET A 375 -2.98 -2.37 29.37
C MET A 375 -3.41 -2.93 30.75
N LYS A 376 -4.26 -3.98 30.76
CA LYS A 376 -4.62 -4.68 32.00
C LYS A 376 -3.40 -5.30 32.69
N THR A 377 -2.48 -5.88 31.94
CA THR A 377 -1.21 -6.42 32.43
C THR A 377 -0.32 -5.30 32.94
N VAL A 378 -0.16 -4.23 32.15
CA VAL A 378 0.67 -3.07 32.58
C VAL A 378 0.18 -2.50 33.90
N ARG A 379 -1.15 -2.32 34.05
CA ARG A 379 -1.79 -1.87 35.30
C ARG A 379 -1.67 -2.89 36.43
N SER A 380 -1.83 -4.19 36.15
CA SER A 380 -1.73 -5.22 37.19
C SER A 380 -0.32 -5.34 37.77
N PHE A 381 0.70 -4.98 36.98
CA PHE A 381 2.10 -4.95 37.40
C PHE A 381 2.61 -3.55 37.77
N ALA A 382 1.76 -2.51 37.72
CA ALA A 382 2.12 -1.11 38.03
C ALA A 382 3.40 -0.63 37.32
N ASN A 383 3.58 -0.99 36.04
CA ASN A 383 4.79 -0.75 35.26
C ASN A 383 4.63 0.38 34.22
N GLU A 384 3.72 1.34 34.44
CA GLU A 384 3.36 2.36 33.46
C GLU A 384 4.54 3.26 33.07
N GLU A 385 5.38 3.66 34.03
CA GLU A 385 6.53 4.54 33.79
C GLU A 385 7.62 3.86 32.96
N ALA A 386 7.93 2.59 33.23
CA ALA A 386 8.96 1.87 32.49
C ALA A 386 8.54 1.65 31.03
N GLU A 387 7.28 1.31 30.78
CA GLU A 387 6.74 1.18 29.42
C GLU A 387 6.76 2.53 28.67
N ALA A 388 6.44 3.64 29.36
CA ALA A 388 6.55 4.97 28.80
C ALA A 388 8.01 5.32 28.43
N ASP A 389 8.98 4.94 29.25
CA ASP A 389 10.42 5.13 28.98
C ASP A 389 10.91 4.30 27.79
N VAL A 390 10.45 3.06 27.65
CA VAL A 390 10.77 2.22 26.49
C VAL A 390 10.27 2.88 25.21
N TYR A 391 9.03 3.38 25.20
CA TYR A 391 8.48 4.11 24.06
C TYR A 391 9.27 5.40 23.77
N TRP A 392 9.60 6.17 24.81
CA TRP A 392 10.42 7.39 24.70
C TRP A 392 11.79 7.12 24.07
N GLN A 393 12.47 6.04 24.45
CA GLN A 393 13.76 5.67 23.86
C GLN A 393 13.66 5.34 22.36
N LYS A 394 12.57 4.69 21.93
CA LYS A 394 12.32 4.46 20.49
C LYS A 394 12.08 5.78 19.76
N LEU A 395 11.31 6.69 20.36
CA LEU A 395 11.02 8.01 19.78
C LEU A 395 12.28 8.88 19.66
N GLN A 396 13.24 8.76 20.59
CA GLN A 396 14.56 9.42 20.48
C GLN A 396 15.35 8.97 19.26
N GLN A 397 15.20 7.72 18.80
CA GLN A 397 15.83 7.27 17.55
C GLN A 397 15.20 7.94 16.34
N VAL A 398 13.87 8.06 16.32
CA VAL A 398 13.12 8.81 15.29
C VAL A 398 13.60 10.26 15.26
N TYR A 399 13.71 10.91 16.43
CA TYR A 399 14.19 12.29 16.54
C TYR A 399 15.60 12.49 15.96
N LYS A 400 16.54 11.58 16.24
CA LYS A 400 17.91 11.64 15.68
C LYS A 400 17.91 11.55 14.15
N LEU A 401 17.01 10.75 13.57
CA LEU A 401 16.87 10.64 12.12
C LEU A 401 16.22 11.90 11.53
N ASN A 402 15.15 12.41 12.14
CA ASN A 402 14.49 13.65 11.72
C ASN A 402 15.44 14.86 11.78
N LYS A 403 16.39 14.92 12.73
CA LYS A 403 17.44 15.95 12.73
C LYS A 403 18.30 15.91 11.47
N LYS A 404 18.71 14.71 11.04
CA LYS A 404 19.48 14.54 9.80
C LYS A 404 18.64 14.93 8.58
N GLU A 405 17.34 14.68 8.62
CA GLU A 405 16.39 15.03 7.55
C GLU A 405 16.24 16.54 7.44
N ALA A 406 16.05 17.21 8.57
CA ALA A 406 15.99 18.66 8.66
C ALA A 406 17.27 19.31 8.10
N LEU A 407 18.45 18.82 8.49
CA LEU A 407 19.72 19.34 7.96
C LEU A 407 19.84 19.16 6.44
N ALA A 408 19.45 17.99 5.93
CA ALA A 408 19.47 17.73 4.49
C ALA A 408 18.47 18.63 3.73
N TYR A 409 17.28 18.84 4.29
CA TYR A 409 16.28 19.75 3.74
C TYR A 409 16.76 21.20 3.72
N THR A 410 17.38 21.68 4.80
CA THR A 410 17.97 23.02 4.85
C THR A 410 18.99 23.23 3.74
N TYR A 411 19.89 22.26 3.53
CA TYR A 411 20.87 22.34 2.44
C TYR A 411 20.20 22.33 1.05
N TYR A 412 19.17 21.51 0.86
CA TYR A 412 18.41 21.45 -0.38
C TYR A 412 17.72 22.77 -0.72
N VAL A 413 16.96 23.34 0.22
CA VAL A 413 16.26 24.63 0.02
C VAL A 413 17.26 25.75 -0.23
N TRP A 414 18.36 25.79 0.52
CA TRP A 414 19.40 26.79 0.31
C TRP A 414 20.06 26.66 -1.07
N SER A 415 20.46 25.46 -1.47
CA SER A 415 21.14 25.23 -2.75
C SER A 415 20.23 25.46 -3.96
N SER A 416 18.99 24.97 -3.92
CA SER A 416 18.01 25.17 -5.00
C SER A 416 17.57 26.63 -5.10
N GLY A 417 17.26 27.27 -3.97
CA GLY A 417 16.90 28.69 -3.91
C GLY A 417 18.01 29.61 -4.39
N LEU A 418 19.27 29.36 -3.98
CA LEU A 418 20.42 30.12 -4.46
C LEU A 418 20.57 29.98 -5.98
N THR A 419 20.41 28.78 -6.53
CA THR A 419 20.51 28.53 -7.98
C THR A 419 19.43 29.31 -8.74
N LEU A 420 18.19 29.30 -8.25
CA LEU A 420 17.09 30.05 -8.84
C LEU A 420 17.36 31.56 -8.83
N LEU A 421 17.80 32.11 -7.70
CA LEU A 421 18.14 33.54 -7.57
C LEU A 421 19.29 33.94 -8.52
N VAL A 422 20.31 33.09 -8.67
CA VAL A 422 21.42 33.34 -9.61
C VAL A 422 20.91 33.38 -11.05
N VAL A 423 20.01 32.48 -11.44
CA VAL A 423 19.40 32.47 -12.78
C VAL A 423 18.57 33.73 -13.00
N GLN A 424 17.76 34.15 -12.02
CA GLN A 424 16.97 35.39 -12.09
C GLN A 424 17.83 36.64 -12.25
N VAL A 425 18.89 36.78 -11.45
CA VAL A 425 19.84 37.89 -11.55
C VAL A 425 20.53 37.87 -12.92
N SER A 426 20.87 36.69 -13.43
CA SER A 426 21.49 36.53 -14.77
C SER A 426 20.54 36.95 -15.89
N ILE A 427 19.25 36.59 -15.79
CA ILE A 427 18.21 36.96 -16.74
C ILE A 427 17.94 38.47 -16.70
N LEU A 428 17.91 39.08 -15.52
CA LEU A 428 17.74 40.51 -15.39
C LEU A 428 18.95 41.28 -15.97
N TYR A 429 20.17 40.83 -15.68
CA TYR A 429 21.40 41.45 -16.20
C TYR A 429 21.51 41.33 -17.72
N TYR A 430 21.41 40.11 -18.25
CA TYR A 430 21.52 39.86 -19.69
C TYR A 430 20.31 40.40 -20.44
N GLY A 431 19.11 40.26 -19.88
CA GLY A 431 17.88 40.82 -20.44
C GLY A 431 17.90 42.35 -20.48
N GLY A 432 18.42 42.99 -19.44
CA GLY A 432 18.66 44.44 -19.42
C GLY A 432 19.63 44.87 -20.52
N HIS A 433 20.71 44.11 -20.76
CA HIS A 433 21.61 44.32 -21.90
C HIS A 433 20.88 44.19 -23.25
N LEU A 434 19.99 43.21 -23.42
CA LEU A 434 19.17 43.06 -24.64
C LEU A 434 18.22 44.25 -24.86
N VAL A 435 17.67 44.82 -23.78
CA VAL A 435 16.81 46.01 -23.85
C VAL A 435 17.62 47.26 -24.20
N ILE A 436 18.76 47.48 -23.55
CA ILE A 436 19.65 48.62 -23.81
C ILE A 436 20.21 48.58 -25.25
N SER A 437 20.52 47.38 -25.76
CA SER A 437 20.98 47.18 -27.15
C SER A 437 19.88 47.22 -28.20
N GLY A 438 18.62 47.45 -27.80
CA GLY A 438 17.47 47.55 -28.71
C GLY A 438 17.03 46.23 -29.35
N GLN A 439 17.52 45.09 -28.85
CA GLN A 439 17.15 43.75 -29.34
C GLN A 439 15.83 43.25 -28.75
N MET A 440 15.34 43.87 -27.67
CA MET A 440 14.10 43.50 -26.96
C MET A 440 13.45 44.72 -26.30
N THR A 441 12.13 44.71 -26.09
CA THR A 441 11.41 45.76 -25.35
C THR A 441 11.41 45.50 -23.84
N SER A 442 11.16 46.54 -23.04
CA SER A 442 10.97 46.42 -21.59
C SER A 442 9.81 45.50 -21.21
N GLY A 443 8.70 45.54 -21.96
CA GLY A 443 7.54 44.69 -21.76
C GLY A 443 7.86 43.22 -22.02
N ASN A 444 8.59 42.91 -23.10
CA ASN A 444 9.05 41.55 -23.40
C ASN A 444 9.97 40.99 -22.31
N LEU A 445 10.85 41.82 -21.73
CA LEU A 445 11.70 41.41 -20.59
C LEU A 445 10.84 41.02 -19.37
N ILE A 446 9.83 41.82 -19.04
CA ILE A 446 8.98 41.54 -17.88
C ILE A 446 8.07 40.34 -18.13
N SER A 447 7.49 40.20 -19.32
CA SER A 447 6.79 38.97 -19.72
C SER A 447 7.68 37.75 -19.56
N PHE A 448 8.94 37.83 -19.99
CA PHE A 448 9.90 36.74 -19.87
C PHE A 448 10.17 36.36 -18.41
N ILE A 449 10.39 37.33 -17.52
CA ILE A 449 10.60 37.10 -16.09
C ILE A 449 9.35 36.44 -15.45
N ILE A 450 8.15 36.89 -15.80
CA ILE A 450 6.92 36.27 -15.30
C ILE A 450 6.79 34.83 -15.83
N TYR A 451 7.10 34.58 -17.10
CA TYR A 451 7.10 33.24 -17.68
C TYR A 451 8.11 32.31 -17.00
N GLU A 452 9.29 32.82 -16.63
CA GLU A 452 10.29 32.07 -15.86
C GLU A 452 9.73 31.60 -14.52
N PHE A 453 9.08 32.50 -13.75
CA PHE A 453 8.43 32.12 -12.48
C PHE A 453 7.37 31.04 -12.68
N VAL A 454 6.50 31.23 -13.67
CA VAL A 454 5.43 30.26 -13.97
C VAL A 454 6.02 28.90 -14.38
N LEU A 455 7.13 28.88 -15.11
CA LEU A 455 7.81 27.63 -15.48
C LEU A 455 8.39 26.94 -14.24
N GLY A 456 8.99 27.70 -13.32
CA GLY A 456 9.46 27.22 -12.02
C GLY A 456 8.34 26.54 -11.22
N ASP A 457 7.21 27.22 -11.06
CA ASP A 457 6.02 26.70 -10.36
C ASP A 457 5.49 25.42 -11.00
N CYS A 458 5.48 25.36 -12.34
CA CYS A 458 5.05 24.17 -13.07
C CYS A 458 5.99 22.98 -12.80
N MET A 459 7.31 23.21 -12.81
CA MET A 459 8.29 22.16 -12.55
C MET A 459 8.22 21.65 -11.11
N GLU A 460 8.10 22.55 -10.14
CA GLU A 460 7.93 22.19 -8.72
C GLU A 460 6.65 21.37 -8.52
N SER A 461 5.54 21.81 -9.10
CA SER A 461 4.26 21.11 -9.02
C SER A 461 4.29 19.74 -9.69
N VAL A 462 5.00 19.57 -10.81
CA VAL A 462 5.18 18.25 -11.43
C VAL A 462 6.03 17.34 -10.56
N GLY A 463 7.09 17.87 -9.95
CA GLY A 463 7.96 17.13 -9.03
C GLY A 463 7.25 16.64 -7.77
N SER A 464 6.43 17.49 -7.14
CA SER A 464 5.68 17.15 -5.93
C SER A 464 4.60 16.10 -6.16
N VAL A 465 3.98 16.12 -7.34
CA VAL A 465 2.92 15.20 -7.75
C VAL A 465 3.45 13.82 -8.12
N TYR A 466 4.71 13.71 -8.56
CA TYR A 466 5.31 12.45 -8.99
C TYR A 466 5.32 11.39 -7.86
N SER A 467 5.70 11.78 -6.64
CA SER A 467 5.73 10.88 -5.49
C SER A 467 4.33 10.38 -5.13
N GLY A 468 3.34 11.28 -5.12
CA GLY A 468 1.94 10.94 -4.87
C GLY A 468 1.34 10.03 -5.94
N LEU A 469 1.70 10.21 -7.21
CA LEU A 469 1.31 9.32 -8.30
C LEU A 469 1.89 7.91 -8.08
N MET A 470 3.18 7.80 -7.77
CA MET A 470 3.84 6.52 -7.52
C MET A 470 3.26 5.79 -6.30
N GLN A 471 2.92 6.53 -5.24
CA GLN A 471 2.21 5.98 -4.08
C GLN A 471 0.83 5.45 -4.48
N GLY A 472 0.06 6.22 -5.26
CA GLY A 472 -1.26 5.83 -5.74
C GLY A 472 -1.22 4.58 -6.63
N VAL A 473 -0.22 4.45 -7.50
CA VAL A 473 0.02 3.24 -8.31
C VAL A 473 0.28 2.02 -7.43
N GLY A 474 1.10 2.15 -6.39
CA GLY A 474 1.38 1.05 -5.47
C GLY A 474 0.16 0.60 -4.65
N ALA A 475 -0.73 1.53 -4.30
CA ALA A 475 -2.01 1.19 -3.67
C ALA A 475 -2.97 0.53 -4.68
N ALA A 476 -2.97 1.00 -5.94
CA ALA A 476 -3.82 0.45 -6.99
C ALA A 476 -3.45 -0.99 -7.31
N GLU A 477 -2.16 -1.34 -7.32
CA GLU A 477 -1.67 -2.70 -7.52
C GLU A 477 -2.27 -3.66 -6.48
N LYS A 478 -2.24 -3.30 -5.19
CA LYS A 478 -2.82 -4.10 -4.10
C LYS A 478 -4.33 -4.23 -4.17
N VAL A 479 -5.02 -3.17 -4.60
CA VAL A 479 -6.48 -3.18 -4.78
C VAL A 479 -6.85 -4.10 -5.94
N PHE A 480 -6.15 -3.99 -7.08
CA PHE A 480 -6.40 -4.84 -8.24
C PHE A 480 -6.00 -6.30 -8.01
N GLU A 481 -4.97 -6.57 -7.19
CA GLU A 481 -4.66 -7.93 -6.73
C GLU A 481 -5.90 -8.61 -6.12
N PHE A 482 -6.69 -7.89 -5.32
CA PHE A 482 -7.90 -8.44 -4.69
C PHE A 482 -9.12 -8.41 -5.60
N ILE A 483 -9.25 -7.42 -6.48
CA ILE A 483 -10.34 -7.38 -7.47
C ILE A 483 -10.19 -8.51 -8.49
N ASP A 484 -8.97 -8.77 -8.96
CA ASP A 484 -8.69 -9.73 -10.02
C ASP A 484 -8.44 -11.15 -9.50
N ARG A 485 -8.35 -11.34 -8.17
CA ARG A 485 -8.19 -12.66 -7.55
C ARG A 485 -9.41 -13.52 -7.85
N GLN A 486 -9.20 -14.61 -8.57
CA GLN A 486 -10.20 -15.67 -8.71
C GLN A 486 -10.20 -16.55 -7.46
N PRO A 487 -11.38 -16.82 -6.85
CA PRO A 487 -11.50 -17.77 -5.76
C PRO A 487 -10.99 -19.14 -6.20
N MET A 488 -10.27 -19.83 -5.33
CA MET A 488 -9.75 -21.17 -5.66
C MET A 488 -10.82 -22.25 -5.56
N MET A 489 -11.81 -22.01 -4.72
CA MET A 489 -13.04 -22.79 -4.67
C MET A 489 -14.13 -21.94 -5.32
N VAL A 490 -14.47 -22.28 -6.56
CA VAL A 490 -15.63 -21.70 -7.23
C VAL A 490 -16.83 -22.52 -6.81
N ASN A 491 -17.80 -21.88 -6.16
CA ASN A 491 -19.06 -22.51 -5.76
C ASN A 491 -19.99 -22.66 -7.00
N ASP A 492 -19.57 -23.43 -8.00
CA ASP A 492 -20.25 -23.62 -9.30
C ASP A 492 -21.13 -24.87 -9.36
N GLY A 493 -21.32 -25.56 -8.23
CA GLY A 493 -22.28 -26.64 -8.11
C GLY A 493 -23.69 -26.20 -8.51
N SER A 494 -24.43 -27.10 -9.16
CA SER A 494 -25.78 -26.83 -9.69
C SER A 494 -26.85 -27.72 -9.10
N LEU A 495 -26.46 -28.67 -8.24
CA LEU A 495 -27.36 -29.68 -7.71
C LEU A 495 -28.17 -29.10 -6.54
N ALA A 496 -29.51 -29.12 -6.68
CA ALA A 496 -30.46 -28.68 -5.67
C ALA A 496 -31.70 -29.61 -5.70
N PRO A 497 -31.64 -30.81 -5.10
CA PRO A 497 -32.76 -31.75 -5.10
C PRO A 497 -33.93 -31.26 -4.24
N ASP A 498 -35.14 -31.70 -4.55
CA ASP A 498 -36.34 -31.32 -3.77
C ASP A 498 -36.38 -31.97 -2.38
N HIS A 499 -35.69 -33.11 -2.22
CA HIS A 499 -35.61 -33.86 -0.97
C HIS A 499 -34.20 -34.37 -0.70
N VAL A 500 -33.81 -34.37 0.58
CA VAL A 500 -32.51 -34.83 1.09
C VAL A 500 -32.79 -35.67 2.31
N ASP A 501 -32.30 -36.91 2.30
CA ASP A 501 -32.44 -37.86 3.42
C ASP A 501 -31.51 -37.45 4.58
N GLY A 502 -30.40 -36.78 4.27
CA GLY A 502 -29.47 -36.19 5.24
C GLY A 502 -28.34 -37.13 5.64
N GLN A 503 -28.04 -38.15 4.84
CA GLN A 503 -26.92 -39.05 5.07
C GLN A 503 -25.61 -38.38 4.65
N VAL A 504 -24.67 -38.25 5.59
CA VAL A 504 -23.34 -37.67 5.32
C VAL A 504 -22.26 -38.73 5.48
N GLU A 505 -21.36 -38.84 4.51
CA GLU A 505 -20.27 -39.83 4.54
C GLU A 505 -18.91 -39.17 4.29
N PHE A 506 -18.00 -39.32 5.25
CA PHE A 506 -16.59 -38.99 5.09
C PHE A 506 -15.87 -40.23 4.55
N ARG A 507 -15.24 -40.12 3.37
CA ARG A 507 -14.45 -41.20 2.76
C ARG A 507 -13.00 -40.78 2.62
N ASN A 508 -12.15 -41.33 3.48
CA ASN A 508 -10.69 -41.23 3.44
C ASN A 508 -10.18 -39.78 3.41
N VAL A 509 -10.84 -38.90 4.16
CA VAL A 509 -10.64 -37.46 4.09
C VAL A 509 -9.28 -37.07 4.67
N THR A 510 -8.50 -36.35 3.87
CA THR A 510 -7.20 -35.78 4.27
C THR A 510 -7.20 -34.27 4.06
N PHE A 511 -6.80 -33.52 5.09
CA PHE A 511 -6.90 -32.07 5.11
C PHE A 511 -5.79 -31.40 5.94
N SER A 512 -5.31 -30.26 5.46
CA SER A 512 -4.46 -29.32 6.20
C SER A 512 -4.85 -27.88 5.88
N TYR A 513 -4.84 -27.00 6.87
CA TYR A 513 -4.97 -25.56 6.64
C TYR A 513 -3.75 -25.01 5.88
N ARG A 514 -3.96 -24.06 4.98
CA ARG A 514 -2.87 -23.48 4.17
C ARG A 514 -1.83 -22.75 4.98
N THR A 515 -2.27 -22.03 6.01
CA THR A 515 -1.40 -21.36 6.98
C THR A 515 -0.46 -22.35 7.70
N ARG A 516 -0.75 -23.66 7.67
CA ARG A 516 0.04 -24.74 8.26
C ARG A 516 0.11 -25.98 7.36
N SER A 517 0.49 -25.82 6.10
CA SER A 517 0.53 -26.90 5.10
C SER A 517 1.41 -28.10 5.49
N SER A 518 2.39 -27.91 6.36
CA SER A 518 3.27 -28.98 6.87
C SER A 518 2.59 -29.92 7.88
N THR A 519 1.45 -29.52 8.44
CA THR A 519 0.74 -30.29 9.48
C THR A 519 -0.58 -30.81 8.93
N GLN A 520 -0.67 -32.11 8.67
CA GLN A 520 -1.93 -32.76 8.32
C GLN A 520 -2.85 -32.82 9.54
N VAL A 521 -3.96 -32.07 9.47
CA VAL A 521 -4.95 -31.95 10.55
C VAL A 521 -5.91 -33.13 10.53
N LEU A 522 -6.33 -33.58 9.36
CA LEU A 522 -7.10 -34.82 9.16
C LEU A 522 -6.29 -35.78 8.28
N GLN A 523 -6.25 -37.05 8.68
CA GLN A 523 -5.47 -38.09 8.03
C GLN A 523 -6.34 -39.32 7.80
N ASN A 524 -6.81 -39.52 6.56
CA ASN A 524 -7.61 -40.67 6.17
C ASN A 524 -8.85 -40.89 7.08
N VAL A 525 -9.59 -39.82 7.36
CA VAL A 525 -10.76 -39.84 8.25
C VAL A 525 -11.97 -40.38 7.50
N SER A 526 -12.60 -41.42 8.06
CA SER A 526 -13.79 -42.06 7.50
C SER A 526 -14.83 -42.35 8.59
N PHE A 527 -16.05 -41.84 8.41
CA PHE A 527 -17.22 -42.11 9.27
C PHE A 527 -18.51 -41.68 8.55
N THR A 528 -19.65 -42.09 9.07
CA THR A 528 -20.97 -41.81 8.46
C THR A 528 -21.93 -41.24 9.50
N LEU A 529 -22.64 -40.18 9.13
CA LEU A 529 -23.80 -39.64 9.83
C LEU A 529 -25.05 -40.23 9.19
N ARG A 530 -25.93 -40.82 10.00
CA ARG A 530 -27.15 -41.48 9.51
C ARG A 530 -28.37 -40.60 9.76
N PRO A 531 -29.36 -40.60 8.83
CA PRO A 531 -30.64 -39.94 9.02
C PRO A 531 -31.30 -40.30 10.34
N GLY A 532 -31.80 -39.29 11.05
CA GLY A 532 -32.52 -39.44 12.31
C GLY A 532 -31.67 -39.87 13.51
N GLN A 533 -30.35 -39.82 13.40
CA GLN A 533 -29.43 -40.17 14.48
C GLN A 533 -28.60 -38.98 14.94
N VAL A 534 -28.26 -39.01 16.23
CA VAL A 534 -27.30 -38.08 16.84
C VAL A 534 -25.93 -38.73 16.84
N THR A 535 -24.97 -38.11 16.15
CA THR A 535 -23.56 -38.52 16.17
C THR A 535 -22.74 -37.52 16.96
N ALA A 536 -22.00 -37.99 17.97
CA ALA A 536 -21.09 -37.16 18.75
C ALA A 536 -19.63 -37.32 18.29
N LEU A 537 -18.94 -36.21 18.10
CA LEU A 537 -17.52 -36.15 17.76
C LEU A 537 -16.71 -35.80 19.02
N VAL A 538 -15.88 -36.74 19.49
CA VAL A 538 -15.17 -36.64 20.78
C VAL A 538 -13.66 -36.78 20.58
N GLY A 539 -12.87 -36.07 21.37
CA GLY A 539 -11.42 -36.19 21.35
C GLY A 539 -10.71 -35.02 22.02
N PRO A 540 -9.40 -35.14 22.31
CA PRO A 540 -8.61 -34.06 22.89
C PRO A 540 -8.62 -32.80 22.01
N SER A 541 -8.27 -31.65 22.60
CA SER A 541 -8.10 -30.40 21.84
C SER A 541 -7.04 -30.57 20.75
N GLY A 542 -7.34 -30.08 19.55
CA GLY A 542 -6.46 -30.24 18.38
C GLY A 542 -6.58 -31.58 17.64
N SER A 543 -7.55 -32.45 17.99
CA SER A 543 -7.75 -33.73 17.28
C SER A 543 -8.40 -33.61 15.89
N GLY A 544 -8.85 -32.41 15.49
CA GLY A 544 -9.46 -32.15 14.18
C GLY A 544 -10.99 -31.99 14.16
N LYS A 545 -11.66 -31.95 15.33
CA LYS A 545 -13.13 -31.88 15.45
C LYS A 545 -13.77 -30.74 14.65
N SER A 546 -13.38 -29.50 14.93
CA SER A 546 -13.90 -28.31 14.23
C SER A 546 -13.50 -28.30 12.75
N SER A 547 -12.38 -28.94 12.38
CA SER A 547 -12.00 -29.10 10.97
C SER A 547 -12.98 -30.00 10.22
N CYS A 548 -13.52 -31.06 10.84
CA CYS A 548 -14.56 -31.87 10.20
C CYS A 548 -15.83 -31.05 9.89
N VAL A 549 -16.21 -30.14 10.80
CA VAL A 549 -17.35 -29.22 10.59
C VAL A 549 -17.07 -28.26 9.45
N ASN A 550 -15.88 -27.65 9.42
CA ASN A 550 -15.48 -26.73 8.36
C ASN A 550 -15.45 -27.39 6.97
N ILE A 551 -15.07 -28.67 6.90
CA ILE A 551 -15.13 -29.46 5.67
C ILE A 551 -16.57 -29.78 5.28
N LEU A 552 -17.43 -30.14 6.24
CA LEU A 552 -18.84 -30.44 5.97
C LEU A 552 -19.61 -29.22 5.44
N GLU A 553 -19.29 -28.03 5.94
CA GLU A 553 -19.80 -26.74 5.43
C GLU A 553 -19.16 -26.33 4.09
N ASN A 554 -18.28 -27.15 3.51
CA ASN A 554 -17.56 -26.86 2.27
C ASN A 554 -16.80 -25.52 2.31
N PHE A 555 -16.25 -25.12 3.45
CA PHE A 555 -15.48 -23.87 3.57
C PHE A 555 -14.04 -23.99 3.06
N TYR A 556 -13.51 -25.20 2.98
CA TYR A 556 -12.13 -25.48 2.58
C TYR A 556 -12.04 -26.62 1.58
N PRO A 557 -11.14 -26.53 0.60
CA PRO A 557 -10.90 -27.62 -0.34
C PRO A 557 -10.17 -28.77 0.35
N LEU A 558 -10.55 -30.00 -0.02
CA LEU A 558 -9.88 -31.21 0.41
C LEU A 558 -8.58 -31.47 -0.37
N GLN A 559 -7.62 -32.12 0.28
CA GLN A 559 -6.39 -32.57 -0.38
C GLN A 559 -6.56 -33.95 -1.02
N ASP A 560 -7.23 -34.85 -0.30
CA ASP A 560 -7.54 -36.20 -0.74
C ASP A 560 -8.81 -36.70 -0.03
N GLY A 561 -9.46 -37.70 -0.63
CA GLY A 561 -10.76 -38.21 -0.20
C GLY A 561 -11.94 -37.32 -0.64
N GLN A 562 -13.12 -37.62 -0.11
CA GLN A 562 -14.36 -36.90 -0.44
C GLN A 562 -15.37 -36.95 0.71
N VAL A 563 -16.18 -35.90 0.83
CA VAL A 563 -17.36 -35.88 1.68
C VAL A 563 -18.59 -35.92 0.80
N LEU A 564 -19.49 -36.85 1.11
CA LEU A 564 -20.69 -37.11 0.34
C LEU A 564 -21.93 -36.75 1.16
N LEU A 565 -22.90 -36.10 0.53
CA LEU A 565 -24.27 -35.93 1.01
C LEU A 565 -25.17 -36.80 0.13
N ASP A 566 -25.90 -37.74 0.73
CA ASP A 566 -26.77 -38.72 0.04
C ASP A 566 -26.07 -39.41 -1.17
N GLY A 567 -24.79 -39.75 -0.97
CA GLY A 567 -23.95 -40.42 -1.97
C GLY A 567 -23.33 -39.53 -3.04
N ARG A 568 -23.56 -38.21 -3.02
CA ARG A 568 -22.98 -37.25 -3.98
C ARG A 568 -21.99 -36.30 -3.31
N PRO A 569 -20.87 -35.92 -3.95
CA PRO A 569 -19.89 -35.02 -3.34
C PRO A 569 -20.48 -33.66 -3.00
N ILE A 570 -20.20 -33.15 -1.80
CA ILE A 570 -20.73 -31.85 -1.32
C ILE A 570 -20.38 -30.68 -2.27
N ALA A 571 -19.23 -30.74 -2.95
CA ALA A 571 -18.81 -29.71 -3.91
C ALA A 571 -19.69 -29.63 -5.17
N THR A 572 -20.55 -30.62 -5.44
CA THR A 572 -21.44 -30.61 -6.61
C THR A 572 -22.78 -29.90 -6.36
N TYR A 573 -23.11 -29.63 -5.10
CA TYR A 573 -24.34 -28.95 -4.69
C TYR A 573 -24.22 -27.44 -4.93
N ASP A 574 -25.35 -26.81 -5.30
CA ASP A 574 -25.43 -25.36 -5.27
C ASP A 574 -25.16 -24.86 -3.85
N HIS A 575 -24.27 -23.89 -3.70
CA HIS A 575 -23.82 -23.43 -2.39
C HIS A 575 -24.97 -22.83 -1.55
N LYS A 576 -25.91 -22.11 -2.17
CA LYS A 576 -27.05 -21.56 -1.42
C LYS A 576 -27.97 -22.67 -0.95
N TYR A 577 -28.18 -23.67 -1.80
CA TYR A 577 -28.94 -24.86 -1.45
C TYR A 577 -28.27 -25.64 -0.32
N LEU A 578 -26.96 -25.92 -0.40
CA LEU A 578 -26.20 -26.65 0.61
C LEU A 578 -26.35 -26.02 2.00
N HIS A 579 -26.18 -24.70 2.12
CA HIS A 579 -26.35 -23.97 3.38
C HIS A 579 -27.80 -23.66 3.76
N SER A 580 -28.77 -24.07 2.95
CA SER A 580 -30.18 -24.15 3.34
C SER A 580 -30.50 -25.48 4.04
N VAL A 581 -29.78 -26.55 3.65
CA VAL A 581 -29.96 -27.91 4.15
C VAL A 581 -29.10 -28.20 5.38
N ILE A 582 -27.89 -27.63 5.42
CA ILE A 582 -26.97 -27.71 6.54
C ILE A 582 -27.04 -26.41 7.35
N SER A 583 -27.20 -26.52 8.67
CA SER A 583 -27.09 -25.37 9.57
C SER A 583 -26.12 -25.64 10.70
N LEU A 584 -25.25 -24.66 10.94
CA LEU A 584 -24.23 -24.67 11.98
C LEU A 584 -24.58 -23.71 13.11
N VAL A 585 -24.47 -24.21 14.34
CA VAL A 585 -24.35 -23.39 15.56
C VAL A 585 -22.90 -23.51 16.05
N SER A 586 -22.13 -22.43 15.89
CA SER A 586 -20.72 -22.36 16.26
C SER A 586 -20.51 -22.18 17.77
N GLN A 587 -19.33 -22.57 18.27
CA GLN A 587 -18.92 -22.43 19.68
C GLN A 587 -19.03 -20.98 20.19
N GLU A 588 -18.52 -20.03 19.40
CA GLU A 588 -18.62 -18.58 19.64
C GLU A 588 -19.54 -17.93 18.59
N PRO A 589 -20.86 -17.87 18.84
CA PRO A 589 -21.81 -17.32 17.88
C PRO A 589 -21.65 -15.80 17.73
N VAL A 590 -21.54 -15.35 16.48
CA VAL A 590 -21.46 -13.94 16.14
C VAL A 590 -22.84 -13.42 15.68
N LEU A 591 -23.27 -12.32 16.29
CA LEU A 591 -24.47 -11.59 15.89
C LEU A 591 -24.07 -10.30 15.17
N PHE A 592 -24.86 -9.92 14.17
CA PHE A 592 -24.70 -8.65 13.48
C PHE A 592 -25.36 -7.53 14.28
N ALA A 593 -24.82 -6.30 14.14
CA ALA A 593 -25.42 -5.08 14.68
C ALA A 593 -26.71 -4.75 13.91
N ARG A 594 -27.78 -5.49 14.24
CA ARG A 594 -29.13 -5.46 13.68
C ARG A 594 -30.11 -5.91 14.76
N SER A 595 -31.41 -5.90 14.46
CA SER A 595 -32.42 -6.41 15.37
C SER A 595 -32.22 -7.91 15.68
N ILE A 596 -32.74 -8.37 16.82
CA ILE A 596 -32.73 -9.80 17.19
C ILE A 596 -33.56 -10.60 16.17
N ALA A 597 -34.69 -10.05 15.70
CA ALA A 597 -35.49 -10.68 14.66
C ALA A 597 -34.72 -10.84 13.33
N ASP A 598 -33.96 -9.84 12.90
CA ASP A 598 -33.12 -9.91 11.69
C ASP A 598 -31.93 -10.84 11.86
N ASN A 599 -31.41 -10.95 13.09
CA ASN A 599 -30.38 -11.92 13.41
C ASN A 599 -30.91 -13.35 13.36
N ILE A 600 -32.15 -13.61 13.81
CA ILE A 600 -32.77 -14.94 13.74
C ILE A 600 -33.10 -15.28 12.28
N SER A 601 -33.71 -14.36 11.53
CA SER A 601 -34.11 -14.57 10.12
C SER A 601 -32.97 -14.40 9.11
N TYR A 602 -31.71 -14.29 9.57
CA TYR A 602 -30.57 -13.99 8.71
C TYR A 602 -30.41 -15.01 7.57
N GLY A 603 -30.40 -14.51 6.33
CA GLY A 603 -30.26 -15.31 5.11
C GLY A 603 -31.58 -15.85 4.53
N LEU A 604 -32.72 -15.61 5.17
CA LEU A 604 -34.05 -15.90 4.62
C LEU A 604 -34.57 -14.69 3.83
N THR A 605 -35.13 -14.91 2.64
CA THR A 605 -35.73 -13.85 1.80
C THR A 605 -37.04 -13.32 2.37
N SER A 606 -37.79 -14.17 3.08
CA SER A 606 -39.03 -13.80 3.77
C SER A 606 -39.28 -14.76 4.94
N ALA A 607 -39.29 -14.26 6.16
CA ALA A 607 -39.68 -15.01 7.35
C ALA A 607 -40.85 -14.32 8.03
N SER A 608 -41.88 -15.08 8.40
CA SER A 608 -43.00 -14.52 9.18
C SER A 608 -42.54 -14.23 10.61
N PHE A 609 -43.06 -13.18 11.23
CA PHE A 609 -42.75 -12.88 12.63
C PHE A 609 -43.12 -14.05 13.56
N GLU A 610 -44.22 -14.76 13.26
CA GLU A 610 -44.63 -15.95 13.98
C GLU A 610 -43.55 -17.05 13.93
N SER A 611 -42.96 -17.32 12.76
CA SER A 611 -41.87 -18.29 12.64
C SER A 611 -40.63 -17.90 13.44
N VAL A 612 -40.32 -16.60 13.53
CA VAL A 612 -39.22 -16.07 14.36
C VAL A 612 -39.50 -16.32 15.84
N VAL A 613 -40.73 -16.08 16.29
CA VAL A 613 -41.15 -16.33 17.68
C VAL A 613 -41.12 -17.81 18.00
N GLN A 614 -41.64 -18.67 17.12
CA GLN A 614 -41.61 -20.12 17.30
C GLN A 614 -40.18 -20.67 17.38
N ALA A 615 -39.28 -20.22 16.50
CA ALA A 615 -37.88 -20.61 16.53
C ALA A 615 -37.20 -20.13 17.83
N ALA A 616 -37.48 -18.91 18.28
CA ALA A 616 -37.00 -18.39 19.55
C ALA A 616 -37.55 -19.15 20.77
N GLN A 617 -38.80 -19.63 20.73
CA GLN A 617 -39.37 -20.47 21.79
C GLN A 617 -38.67 -21.83 21.83
N LYS A 618 -38.47 -22.49 20.68
CA LYS A 618 -37.71 -23.76 20.58
C LYS A 618 -36.29 -23.62 21.11
N ALA A 619 -35.66 -22.47 20.92
CA ALA A 619 -34.30 -22.18 21.42
C ALA A 619 -34.27 -21.63 22.87
N ASN A 620 -35.39 -21.64 23.60
CA ASN A 620 -35.55 -21.03 24.92
C ASN A 620 -35.08 -19.55 24.98
N ALA A 621 -35.20 -18.83 23.88
CA ALA A 621 -34.78 -17.44 23.74
C ALA A 621 -35.93 -16.44 23.95
N HIS A 622 -37.18 -16.88 23.79
CA HIS A 622 -38.35 -16.00 23.82
C HIS A 622 -38.46 -15.16 25.10
N SER A 623 -38.31 -15.80 26.27
CA SER A 623 -38.45 -15.17 27.58
C SER A 623 -37.52 -13.97 27.77
N PHE A 624 -36.21 -14.17 27.59
CA PHE A 624 -35.26 -13.08 27.76
C PHE A 624 -35.40 -12.02 26.65
N ILE A 625 -35.77 -12.41 25.43
CA ILE A 625 -35.98 -11.44 24.34
C ILE A 625 -37.15 -10.52 24.70
N THR A 626 -38.24 -11.05 25.26
CA THR A 626 -39.39 -10.23 25.70
C THR A 626 -39.11 -9.35 26.92
N GLU A 627 -38.09 -9.69 27.72
CA GLU A 627 -37.65 -8.89 28.87
C GLU A 627 -36.76 -7.71 28.47
N LEU A 628 -36.22 -7.69 27.25
CA LEU A 628 -35.46 -6.56 26.72
C LEU A 628 -36.39 -5.36 26.45
N GLN A 629 -35.88 -4.13 26.63
CA GLN A 629 -36.65 -2.89 26.46
C GLN A 629 -37.38 -2.79 25.10
N ASP A 630 -36.75 -3.29 24.03
CA ASP A 630 -37.28 -3.23 22.65
C ASP A 630 -37.76 -4.59 22.10
N GLY A 631 -37.77 -5.64 22.93
CA GLY A 631 -38.24 -6.96 22.53
C GLY A 631 -37.53 -7.56 21.30
N TYR A 632 -38.32 -8.15 20.39
CA TYR A 632 -37.85 -8.66 19.09
C TYR A 632 -37.53 -7.56 18.08
N HIS A 633 -38.23 -6.43 18.18
CA HIS A 633 -38.15 -5.31 17.25
C HIS A 633 -37.13 -4.29 17.71
N THR A 634 -35.91 -4.78 17.83
CA THR A 634 -34.69 -3.97 17.89
C THR A 634 -34.34 -3.42 16.50
N GLY A 635 -35.36 -3.01 15.72
CA GLY A 635 -35.26 -2.47 14.37
C GLY A 635 -36.40 -2.87 13.43
N PHE A 636 -37.63 -2.42 13.69
CA PHE A 636 -38.70 -2.45 12.67
C PHE A 636 -39.43 -1.11 12.65
N CYS A 637 -38.82 -0.10 12.01
CA CYS A 637 -39.52 1.13 11.67
C CYS A 637 -40.09 0.98 10.26
N PHE A 638 -41.26 0.34 10.15
CA PHE A 638 -42.17 0.57 9.03
C PHE A 638 -43.28 1.49 9.52
N ARG A 639 -42.93 2.75 9.73
CA ARG A 639 -43.92 3.83 9.77
C ARG A 639 -43.30 5.06 9.09
N SER A 640 -43.74 5.28 7.85
CA SER A 640 -43.79 6.64 7.32
C SER A 640 -44.56 7.48 8.35
N ASP A 641 -44.03 8.64 8.67
CA ASP A 641 -44.71 9.71 9.41
C ASP A 641 -44.58 9.66 10.95
N SER A 642 -43.34 9.65 11.47
CA SER A 642 -43.05 10.33 12.74
C SER A 642 -41.55 10.51 12.96
N PHE A 643 -41.08 11.74 12.75
CA PHE A 643 -39.74 12.21 13.08
C PHE A 643 -39.69 12.43 14.61
N LEU A 644 -39.02 11.50 15.31
CA LEU A 644 -38.66 11.42 16.75
C LEU A 644 -39.22 10.15 17.42
N SER A 645 -38.48 9.04 17.29
CA SER A 645 -38.49 7.95 18.28
C SER A 645 -37.03 7.48 18.45
N PRO A 646 -36.60 7.05 19.65
CA PRO A 646 -35.20 6.70 19.89
C PRO A 646 -34.78 5.51 19.02
N ALA A 647 -33.50 5.49 18.63
CA ALA A 647 -32.94 4.46 17.79
C ALA A 647 -33.18 3.06 18.41
N PRO A 648 -33.58 2.05 17.62
CA PRO A 648 -33.79 0.70 18.12
C PRO A 648 -32.50 0.13 18.73
N THR A 649 -32.61 -0.57 19.85
CA THR A 649 -31.46 -1.16 20.57
C THR A 649 -30.87 -2.34 19.79
N GLU A 650 -29.94 -2.08 18.86
CA GLU A 650 -29.23 -3.14 18.13
C GLU A 650 -28.55 -4.13 19.09
N ALA A 651 -28.35 -5.39 18.68
CA ALA A 651 -27.60 -6.37 19.48
C ALA A 651 -26.16 -5.91 19.85
N GLY A 652 -25.69 -4.82 19.26
CA GLY A 652 -24.35 -4.27 19.39
C GLY A 652 -23.36 -4.96 18.46
N GLU A 653 -22.18 -4.38 18.29
CA GLU A 653 -21.10 -4.98 17.49
C GLU A 653 -20.77 -6.37 18.04
N LYS A 654 -20.84 -7.41 17.19
CA LYS A 654 -20.69 -8.83 17.59
C LYS A 654 -21.58 -9.25 18.76
N GLY A 655 -22.76 -8.64 18.91
CA GLY A 655 -23.69 -8.96 19.98
C GLY A 655 -23.24 -8.46 21.36
N ALA A 656 -22.40 -7.43 21.47
CA ALA A 656 -21.82 -6.98 22.76
C ALA A 656 -22.84 -6.71 23.88
N GLN A 657 -24.12 -6.47 23.55
CA GLN A 657 -25.17 -6.23 24.53
C GLN A 657 -25.80 -7.50 25.13
N LEU A 658 -25.47 -8.68 24.60
CA LEU A 658 -26.00 -9.96 25.05
C LEU A 658 -24.93 -10.79 25.78
N SER A 659 -25.34 -11.53 26.81
CA SER A 659 -24.48 -12.49 27.49
C SER A 659 -24.11 -13.66 26.56
N GLY A 660 -23.04 -14.39 26.88
CA GLY A 660 -22.60 -15.54 26.06
C GLY A 660 -23.71 -16.57 25.81
N GLY A 661 -24.45 -16.95 26.86
CA GLY A 661 -25.59 -17.87 26.74
C GLY A 661 -26.78 -17.29 25.97
N GLN A 662 -27.03 -15.98 26.05
CA GLN A 662 -28.05 -15.32 25.22
C GLN A 662 -27.68 -15.35 23.73
N LYS A 663 -26.41 -15.08 23.38
CA LYS A 663 -25.93 -15.17 21.98
C LYS A 663 -26.08 -16.59 21.43
N GLN A 664 -25.76 -17.60 22.22
CA GLN A 664 -25.96 -19.02 21.85
C GLN A 664 -27.42 -19.31 21.56
N ARG A 665 -28.36 -18.90 22.41
CA ARG A 665 -29.79 -19.10 22.15
C ARG A 665 -30.30 -18.41 20.89
N VAL A 666 -29.85 -17.20 20.60
CA VAL A 666 -30.19 -16.51 19.33
C VAL A 666 -29.61 -17.25 18.13
N ALA A 667 -28.39 -17.75 18.21
CA ALA A 667 -27.77 -18.54 17.14
C ALA A 667 -28.46 -19.89 16.92
N ILE A 668 -28.93 -20.55 17.99
CA ILE A 668 -29.73 -21.77 17.90
C ILE A 668 -31.08 -21.46 17.22
N ALA A 669 -31.76 -20.38 17.60
CA ALA A 669 -32.97 -19.94 16.91
C ALA A 669 -32.74 -19.65 15.42
N ARG A 670 -31.59 -19.03 15.06
CA ARG A 670 -31.17 -18.79 13.68
C ARG A 670 -30.97 -20.08 12.88
N ALA A 671 -30.48 -21.15 13.50
CA ALA A 671 -30.36 -22.45 12.85
C ALA A 671 -31.74 -23.13 12.71
N LEU A 672 -32.55 -23.13 13.78
CA LEU A 672 -33.83 -23.85 13.83
C LEU A 672 -34.91 -23.27 12.92
N ILE A 673 -34.92 -21.95 12.68
CA ILE A 673 -35.91 -21.32 11.78
C ILE A 673 -35.82 -21.85 10.33
N ARG A 674 -34.67 -22.40 9.93
CA ARG A 674 -34.46 -22.97 8.59
C ARG A 674 -35.00 -24.39 8.44
N ASN A 675 -35.36 -25.05 9.54
CA ASN A 675 -35.73 -26.47 9.59
C ASN A 675 -34.75 -27.38 8.81
N PRO A 676 -33.45 -27.38 9.16
CA PRO A 676 -32.40 -27.99 8.35
C PRO A 676 -32.40 -29.53 8.49
N PRO A 677 -32.34 -30.32 7.40
CA PRO A 677 -32.15 -31.77 7.47
C PRO A 677 -30.85 -32.18 8.19
N ILE A 678 -29.82 -31.32 8.18
CA ILE A 678 -28.55 -31.56 8.87
C ILE A 678 -28.27 -30.40 9.83
N LEU A 679 -28.17 -30.71 11.12
CA LEU A 679 -27.89 -29.74 12.18
C LEU A 679 -26.53 -30.04 12.82
N ILE A 680 -25.65 -29.05 12.82
CA ILE A 680 -24.33 -29.14 13.44
C ILE A 680 -24.30 -28.26 14.69
N LEU A 681 -23.95 -28.85 15.83
CA LEU A 681 -23.82 -28.18 17.12
C LEU A 681 -22.36 -28.27 17.59
N ASP A 682 -21.61 -27.19 17.45
CA ASP A 682 -20.22 -27.11 17.91
C ASP A 682 -20.16 -26.47 19.29
N GLU A 683 -20.13 -27.30 20.36
CA GLU A 683 -20.11 -26.82 21.76
C GLU A 683 -21.20 -25.79 22.10
N ALA A 684 -22.32 -25.80 21.37
CA ALA A 684 -23.34 -24.76 21.40
C ALA A 684 -24.05 -24.60 22.76
N THR A 685 -23.93 -25.58 23.67
CA THR A 685 -24.55 -25.58 25.01
C THR A 685 -23.55 -25.30 26.14
N SER A 686 -22.30 -25.00 25.82
CA SER A 686 -21.22 -24.82 26.80
C SER A 686 -21.40 -23.61 27.72
N ALA A 687 -21.96 -22.50 27.23
CA ALA A 687 -22.18 -21.28 28.00
C ALA A 687 -23.63 -21.13 28.50
N LEU A 688 -24.43 -22.20 28.36
CA LEU A 688 -25.81 -22.28 28.84
C LEU A 688 -25.87 -22.88 30.25
N ASP A 689 -26.80 -22.36 31.04
CA ASP A 689 -27.25 -22.97 32.29
C ASP A 689 -27.92 -24.33 32.04
N ALA A 690 -27.93 -25.20 33.05
CA ALA A 690 -28.38 -26.58 32.91
C ALA A 690 -29.86 -26.68 32.49
N ASP A 691 -30.72 -25.78 32.99
CA ASP A 691 -32.16 -25.78 32.68
C ASP A 691 -32.40 -25.38 31.21
N SER A 692 -31.74 -24.31 30.76
CA SER A 692 -31.83 -23.87 29.36
C SER A 692 -31.23 -24.88 28.40
N GLU A 693 -30.11 -25.52 28.74
CA GLU A 693 -29.54 -26.62 27.95
C GLU A 693 -30.54 -27.78 27.83
N HIS A 694 -31.16 -28.19 28.94
CA HIS A 694 -32.10 -29.30 28.94
C HIS A 694 -33.32 -29.01 28.05
N ALA A 695 -33.88 -27.81 28.14
CA ALA A 695 -35.02 -27.39 27.31
C ALA A 695 -34.68 -27.42 25.81
N ILE A 696 -33.50 -26.90 25.44
CA ILE A 696 -33.04 -26.89 24.04
C ILE A 696 -32.78 -28.31 23.53
N GLN A 697 -32.12 -29.15 24.34
CA GLN A 697 -31.88 -30.55 23.99
C GLN A 697 -33.20 -31.31 23.79
N GLN A 698 -34.20 -31.10 24.64
CA GLN A 698 -35.53 -31.71 24.46
C GLN A 698 -36.19 -31.24 23.15
N ALA A 699 -36.10 -29.95 22.82
CA ALA A 699 -36.66 -29.41 21.59
C ALA A 699 -35.98 -29.98 20.32
N ILE A 700 -34.66 -30.16 20.35
CA ILE A 700 -33.89 -30.73 19.22
C ILE A 700 -34.09 -32.25 19.13
N TYR A 701 -34.00 -32.96 20.25
CA TYR A 701 -34.10 -34.43 20.26
C TYR A 701 -35.54 -34.94 20.11
N GLY A 702 -36.54 -34.12 20.41
CA GLY A 702 -37.95 -34.43 20.17
C GLY A 702 -38.34 -34.51 18.68
N ASP A 703 -37.51 -33.94 17.79
CA ASP A 703 -37.78 -33.84 16.34
C ASP A 703 -36.70 -34.56 15.50
N LEU A 704 -36.04 -35.58 16.07
CA LEU A 704 -34.94 -36.28 15.39
C LEU A 704 -35.35 -36.92 14.07
N GLN A 705 -36.62 -37.29 13.86
CA GLN A 705 -37.06 -37.91 12.61
C GLN A 705 -36.81 -37.02 11.38
N ASN A 706 -36.72 -35.70 11.57
CA ASN A 706 -36.49 -34.72 10.51
C ASN A 706 -35.02 -34.23 10.45
N HIS A 707 -34.14 -34.68 11.35
CA HIS A 707 -32.81 -34.12 11.51
C HIS A 707 -31.72 -35.19 11.68
N THR A 708 -30.64 -35.03 10.92
CA THR A 708 -29.34 -35.65 11.21
C THR A 708 -28.52 -34.67 12.04
N VAL A 709 -28.16 -35.06 13.26
CA VAL A 709 -27.49 -34.14 14.21
C VAL A 709 -26.04 -34.55 14.42
N LEU A 710 -25.11 -33.65 14.09
CA LEU A 710 -23.69 -33.77 14.43
C LEU A 710 -23.40 -32.87 15.63
N VAL A 711 -22.89 -33.45 16.72
CA VAL A 711 -22.55 -32.69 17.93
C VAL A 711 -21.07 -32.82 18.25
N ILE A 712 -20.37 -31.69 18.37
CA ILE A 712 -19.05 -31.65 19.01
C ILE A 712 -19.31 -31.40 20.49
N ALA A 713 -19.14 -32.45 21.29
CA ALA A 713 -19.53 -32.42 22.69
C ALA A 713 -18.30 -32.46 23.60
N HIS A 714 -18.24 -31.48 24.51
CA HIS A 714 -17.34 -31.45 25.66
C HIS A 714 -18.06 -31.78 26.98
N ARG A 715 -19.40 -31.93 26.98
CA ARG A 715 -20.22 -32.31 28.14
C ARG A 715 -20.62 -33.78 28.05
N LEU A 716 -20.40 -34.53 29.13
CA LEU A 716 -20.69 -35.96 29.20
C LEU A 716 -22.17 -36.30 28.90
N SER A 717 -23.11 -35.50 29.41
CA SER A 717 -24.56 -35.68 29.22
C SER A 717 -24.98 -35.72 27.76
N THR A 718 -24.31 -34.93 26.91
CA THR A 718 -24.59 -34.85 25.47
C THR A 718 -23.97 -36.02 24.72
N VAL A 719 -22.79 -36.47 25.14
CA VAL A 719 -22.08 -37.62 24.54
C VAL A 719 -22.77 -38.94 24.89
N GLU A 720 -23.21 -39.12 26.14
CA GLU A 720 -23.85 -40.35 26.61
C GLU A 720 -25.16 -40.65 25.86
N ARG A 721 -25.89 -39.60 25.47
CA ARG A 721 -27.15 -39.68 24.72
C ARG A 721 -26.97 -39.85 23.20
N ALA A 722 -25.74 -39.82 22.69
CA ALA A 722 -25.49 -39.98 21.27
C ALA A 722 -25.70 -41.43 20.82
N HIS A 723 -26.28 -41.61 19.63
CA HIS A 723 -26.51 -42.93 19.04
C HIS A 723 -25.22 -43.54 18.51
N ASN A 724 -24.32 -42.69 18.00
CA ASN A 724 -23.01 -43.05 17.49
C ASN A 724 -21.98 -42.05 18.02
N ILE A 725 -20.85 -42.51 18.51
CA ILE A 725 -19.75 -41.67 19.00
C ILE A 725 -18.53 -41.97 18.15
N VAL A 726 -17.92 -40.93 17.58
CA VAL A 726 -16.71 -41.00 16.78
C VAL A 726 -15.58 -40.33 17.56
N VAL A 727 -14.56 -41.11 17.92
CA VAL A 727 -13.43 -40.65 18.71
C VAL A 727 -12.26 -40.32 17.78
N LEU A 728 -11.86 -39.05 17.78
CA LEU A 728 -10.73 -38.53 17.00
C LEU A 728 -9.49 -38.35 17.89
N ASP A 729 -8.35 -38.87 17.43
CA ASP A 729 -7.04 -38.56 18.00
C ASP A 729 -6.02 -38.28 16.90
N LYS A 730 -5.25 -37.20 17.05
CA LYS A 730 -4.22 -36.74 16.10
C LYS A 730 -4.68 -36.77 14.63
N GLY A 731 -5.93 -36.37 14.37
CA GLY A 731 -6.48 -36.32 13.01
C GLY A 731 -6.94 -37.66 12.44
N ARG A 732 -7.06 -38.71 13.24
CA ARG A 732 -7.54 -40.04 12.82
C ARG A 732 -8.71 -40.50 13.66
N VAL A 733 -9.62 -41.27 13.07
CA VAL A 733 -10.67 -41.97 13.83
C VAL A 733 -10.04 -43.18 14.52
N VAL A 734 -10.05 -43.20 15.84
CA VAL A 734 -9.43 -44.27 16.64
C VAL A 734 -10.43 -45.25 17.23
N GLN A 735 -11.65 -44.80 17.53
CA GLN A 735 -12.75 -45.64 18.01
C GLN A 735 -14.08 -45.11 17.49
N GLN A 736 -15.05 -46.00 17.30
CA GLN A 736 -16.42 -45.64 16.93
C GLN A 736 -17.41 -46.65 17.48
N GLY A 737 -18.50 -46.19 18.09
CA GLY A 737 -19.53 -47.06 18.66
C GLY A 737 -20.52 -46.32 19.55
N SER A 738 -21.37 -47.06 20.26
CA SER A 738 -22.25 -46.50 21.29
C SER A 738 -21.48 -46.21 22.60
N HIS A 739 -22.06 -45.41 23.49
CA HIS A 739 -21.46 -45.11 24.79
C HIS A 739 -21.06 -46.39 25.56
N LYS A 740 -21.96 -47.40 25.58
CA LYS A 740 -21.73 -48.65 26.32
C LYS A 740 -20.57 -49.44 25.73
N GLU A 741 -20.55 -49.60 24.40
CA GLU A 741 -19.49 -50.32 23.68
C GLU A 741 -18.11 -49.69 23.92
N LEU A 742 -18.01 -48.36 23.82
CA LEU A 742 -16.75 -47.65 23.98
C LEU A 742 -16.24 -47.61 25.44
N MET A 743 -17.14 -47.70 26.42
CA MET A 743 -16.77 -47.83 27.84
C MET A 743 -16.23 -49.23 28.15
N GLU A 744 -16.82 -50.28 27.57
CA GLU A 744 -16.38 -51.67 27.70
C GLU A 744 -15.02 -51.93 27.02
N GLU A 745 -14.75 -51.28 25.89
CA GLU A 745 -13.46 -51.37 25.18
C GLU A 745 -12.27 -50.81 25.98
N GLY A 746 -12.50 -49.96 26.99
CA GLY A 746 -11.43 -49.40 27.83
C GLY A 746 -10.43 -48.49 27.10
N GLY A 747 -10.81 -47.91 25.96
CA GLY A 747 -9.94 -47.13 25.09
C GLY A 747 -9.75 -45.65 25.49
N LEU A 748 -9.43 -44.81 24.50
CA LEU A 748 -9.26 -43.36 24.68
C LEU A 748 -10.55 -42.70 25.17
N TYR A 749 -11.71 -43.15 24.67
CA TYR A 749 -13.02 -42.67 25.10
C TYR A 749 -13.23 -42.80 26.61
N CYS A 750 -13.04 -44.01 27.14
CA CYS A 750 -13.20 -44.31 28.56
C CYS A 750 -12.28 -43.42 29.43
N LYS A 751 -11.02 -43.21 29.00
CA LYS A 751 -10.09 -42.29 29.68
C LYS A 751 -10.55 -40.83 29.68
N LEU A 752 -11.16 -40.36 28.58
CA LEU A 752 -11.70 -39.00 28.49
C LEU A 752 -12.89 -38.83 29.42
N VAL A 753 -13.82 -39.79 29.44
CA VAL A 753 -14.98 -39.81 30.33
C VAL A 753 -14.55 -39.83 31.80
N GLN A 754 -13.61 -40.72 32.16
CA GLN A 754 -13.15 -40.84 33.55
C GLN A 754 -12.45 -39.56 34.05
N ARG A 755 -11.66 -38.90 33.20
CA ARG A 755 -11.06 -37.59 33.53
C ARG A 755 -12.11 -36.50 33.75
N GLN A 756 -13.19 -36.53 32.97
CA GLN A 756 -14.27 -35.57 33.10
C GLN A 756 -15.08 -35.77 34.38
N ILE A 757 -15.33 -37.03 34.77
CA ILE A 757 -15.98 -37.38 36.05
C ILE A 757 -15.09 -36.96 37.23
N LEU A 758 -13.79 -37.28 37.21
CA LEU A 758 -12.85 -36.87 38.26
C LEU A 758 -12.72 -35.34 38.38
N GLY A 759 -12.81 -34.60 37.28
CA GLY A 759 -12.84 -33.14 37.29
C GLY A 759 -14.12 -32.55 37.90
N LEU A 760 -15.27 -33.23 37.73
CA LEU A 760 -16.54 -32.86 38.37
C LEU A 760 -16.51 -33.14 39.88
N GLU A 761 -15.86 -34.22 40.32
CA GLU A 761 -15.70 -34.56 41.75
C GLU A 761 -14.76 -33.60 42.48
N ALA A 762 -13.69 -33.13 41.82
CA ALA A 762 -12.78 -32.13 42.40
C ALA A 762 -13.40 -30.72 42.51
N GLY A 763 -14.34 -30.36 41.63
CA GLY A 763 -15.05 -29.08 41.67
C GLY A 763 -16.22 -29.00 42.67
N GLY A 764 -16.65 -30.16 43.21
CA GLY A 764 -17.74 -30.25 44.19
C GLY A 764 -17.29 -30.27 45.65
N ALA A 765 -15.97 -30.27 45.92
CA ALA A 765 -15.39 -30.45 47.24
C ALA A 765 -14.54 -29.27 47.73
N ASP A 766 -14.90 -28.02 47.38
CA ASP A 766 -14.33 -26.82 48.00
C ASP A 766 -15.38 -26.08 48.81
N GLY A 767 -15.57 -26.57 50.04
CA GLY A 767 -16.57 -26.04 50.96
C GLY A 767 -16.23 -26.20 52.44
N HIS A 768 -14.96 -26.42 52.83
CA HIS A 768 -14.41 -26.08 54.16
C HIS A 768 -13.01 -26.69 54.33
N GLN A 769 -11.99 -25.84 54.38
CA GLN A 769 -10.83 -26.10 55.24
C GLN A 769 -10.23 -24.76 55.72
N PRO A 770 -10.02 -24.58 57.04
CA PRO A 770 -9.56 -23.32 57.61
C PRO A 770 -8.06 -23.12 57.37
N ALA A 771 -7.68 -21.89 57.04
CA ALA A 771 -6.29 -21.47 56.86
C ALA A 771 -5.49 -21.64 58.15
N ALA A 772 -4.50 -22.54 58.11
CA ALA A 772 -3.48 -22.64 59.16
C ALA A 772 -2.42 -21.53 58.95
N ARG A 773 -2.31 -20.64 59.95
CA ARG A 773 -1.21 -19.69 60.10
C ARG A 773 0.11 -20.44 60.29
N ALA A 774 1.10 -20.13 59.45
CA ALA A 774 2.49 -20.50 59.70
C ALA A 774 3.32 -19.23 59.97
N ASP A 775 3.79 -19.14 61.21
CA ASP A 775 4.77 -18.17 61.71
C ASP A 775 6.11 -18.29 60.95
N ALA A 776 6.58 -17.20 60.36
CA ALA A 776 7.95 -17.09 59.87
C ALA A 776 8.76 -16.18 60.82
N ARG A 777 9.50 -16.82 61.75
CA ARG A 777 10.52 -16.16 62.57
C ARG A 777 11.76 -15.83 61.74
N LYS A 778 12.29 -14.64 62.01
CA LYS A 778 13.50 -14.00 61.49
C LYS A 778 14.78 -14.82 61.76
N THR A 779 15.69 -14.85 60.78
CA THR A 779 17.15 -14.78 61.02
C THR A 779 17.83 -14.20 59.77
N PRO A 780 18.70 -13.17 59.86
CA PRO A 780 19.40 -12.62 58.71
C PRO A 780 20.76 -13.31 58.52
N VAL A 781 21.10 -13.66 57.27
CA VAL A 781 22.48 -14.00 56.88
C VAL A 781 23.07 -12.78 56.18
N ARG A 782 24.17 -12.32 56.77
CA ARG A 782 25.03 -11.22 56.35
C ARG A 782 26.11 -11.79 55.42
N LEU A 783 26.21 -11.27 54.21
CA LEU A 783 27.40 -11.34 53.36
C LEU A 783 27.56 -9.97 52.68
N GLU A 784 28.36 -9.11 53.34
CA GLU A 784 29.31 -8.20 52.68
C GLU A 784 30.25 -9.08 51.82
N GLU A 785 30.75 -8.75 50.63
CA GLU A 785 31.39 -7.52 50.16
C GLU A 785 31.70 -7.67 48.64
N GLU A 786 32.21 -6.59 48.00
CA GLU A 786 32.78 -6.49 46.63
C GLU A 786 31.83 -6.32 45.43
N PHE A 787 31.55 -5.06 45.04
CA PHE A 787 32.27 -4.38 43.95
C PHE A 787 31.70 -2.96 43.79
N ARG A 788 32.51 -1.97 44.15
CA ARG A 788 32.32 -0.54 43.86
C ARG A 788 33.44 -0.17 42.89
N ILE A 789 33.11 0.58 41.83
CA ILE A 789 33.88 1.67 41.19
C ILE A 789 33.37 1.84 39.75
N ASP A 790 32.52 2.85 39.54
CA ASP A 790 32.67 3.91 38.52
C ASP A 790 31.34 4.65 38.30
N ARG A 791 31.13 5.69 39.12
CA ARG A 791 30.26 6.82 38.78
C ARG A 791 30.72 8.05 39.56
N ALA A 792 31.75 8.68 39.04
CA ALA A 792 32.03 10.09 39.25
C ALA A 792 32.22 10.67 37.86
N LEU A 793 31.27 11.50 37.43
CA LEU A 793 31.40 12.65 36.52
C LEU A 793 30.01 13.01 35.97
N ALA A 794 29.76 14.32 35.91
CA ALA A 794 28.54 14.99 35.46
C ALA A 794 27.38 15.10 36.48
N SER A 795 27.66 15.69 37.64
CA SER A 795 26.73 16.65 38.23
C SER A 795 27.47 17.98 38.33
N ASP A 796 27.24 18.86 37.36
CA ASP A 796 27.28 20.31 37.53
C ASP A 796 26.62 20.96 36.30
N ASP A 797 25.86 22.01 36.59
CA ASP A 797 25.29 23.01 35.68
C ASP A 797 24.19 22.59 34.70
N TYR A 798 22.93 22.88 35.06
CA TYR A 798 22.20 23.98 34.43
C TYR A 798 20.86 24.24 35.15
N ASN A 799 20.85 25.28 35.99
CA ASN A 799 19.64 25.89 36.52
C ASN A 799 19.51 27.26 35.84
N ALA A 800 18.64 27.39 34.84
CA ALA A 800 18.31 28.69 34.25
C ALA A 800 16.92 28.70 33.58
N SER A 801 16.01 29.37 34.28
CA SER A 801 14.99 30.30 33.74
C SER A 801 14.01 29.81 32.66
N ALA A 802 12.77 29.59 33.09
CA ALA A 802 11.59 29.91 32.29
C ALA A 802 11.49 31.44 32.03
N PRO A 803 10.82 31.85 30.94
CA PRO A 803 9.73 32.80 31.14
C PRO A 803 8.45 32.44 30.36
N LYS A 804 7.41 33.14 30.80
CA LYS A 804 6.01 33.17 30.35
C LYS A 804 5.80 33.23 28.83
#